data_AF-A0A4Y3HUQ6-F1
#
_entry.id   AF-A0A4Y3HUQ6-F1
#
_cell.length_a   1.000
_cell.length_b   1.000
_cell.length_c   1.000
_cell.angle_alpha   90.00
_cell.angle_beta   90.00
_cell.angle_gamma   90.00
#
_symmetry.space_group_name_H-M   'P 1'
#
loop_
_entity.id
_entity.type
_entity.pdbx_description
1 polymer ?
#
loop_
_entity_poly.entity_id
_entity_poly.type
_entity_poly.pdbx_seq_one_letter_code
_entity_poly.pdbx_strand_id
1 'polypeptide(L)'
;MENSCYHCGEEVPENTNYRVTILKESREMCCPGCESVAQTIVDSGLSSYYQYRTEKAERIDLVPEQLQSLIHYDNEQVQSEFVRNNENTSEVTLSLDGVSCAACAWLIEKQMNAHKGVIRICVNTATHRALLSWDKTETKLSELLSVIHKLGYKAAPFEADKQEETYYRAMKQYLYKLGIAGLATMQVMMLAVALYLEVFGNLEPEFKHYFRIVSLIFATPVLLYSALPFYMNAWRSLKARTLGMDVPVSIALIFAYFASLIATFTQSGEVFFESISMFTFFLLLGRFLEMRARRKAAAASANLLKLVPAMATLEDGNQIPVKTLSIGDRVRVLAGEHVPADGYVMDKAIFVDESMLTGESLHVKKNTGETVYAGTINGEQTFTLEVACSKQESMIANIVRLQDEAQATKPKIAEIADIVARYFVAAILIISACTYFYWLQNQPEDAFWIMLAVLVATCPCALSLATPTAITCSTSRMGDLGILLRKSHAIETLCKINHVIVDKTGTLTEGKVSLSNVSTFGQWQETQVLAIASALEVHANHPIAVAFRPHVDESVTADEVENHIGSGLTGTVNNLDCKIGSFKFVCDNTVPNTPHTVYLSINGELAATFSYSDPIRESSQGFIQALNNLGIRTTLLTGDNEINAAPVAKQLGIDELKAGVSPEGKLNYFHSLPKKDVSLMIGDGINDAPTLAGAHLSVAMGGGTDVAKSSADMVLLGDKLDKLIEARTLALKTRKIIRENLAWSLGYNLLILPLAVCGLVAPYIAVVGMSASSIIVVTNSLRLLNKHGKSIHSDSHSNRTGRRSSSRVSMGS
;
A
#
# COMPACT_ATOMS: atom_id res chain seq x y z
N MET A 1 -1.45 -19.67 -60.05
CA MET A 1 -2.29 -19.66 -58.84
C MET A 1 -1.35 -19.32 -57.71
N GLU A 2 -1.38 -18.07 -57.25
CA GLU A 2 -0.54 -17.60 -56.15
C GLU A 2 -0.94 -18.32 -54.87
N ASN A 3 -0.02 -19.09 -54.27
CA ASN A 3 -0.23 -19.69 -52.96
C ASN A 3 -0.21 -18.57 -51.93
N SER A 4 -1.39 -18.00 -51.64
CA SER A 4 -1.55 -17.04 -50.55
C SER A 4 -1.79 -17.77 -49.23
N CYS A 5 -1.17 -17.28 -48.16
CA CYS A 5 -1.34 -17.72 -46.79
C CYS A 5 -2.81 -17.73 -46.44
N TYR A 6 -3.29 -18.86 -45.94
CA TYR A 6 -4.71 -18.99 -45.62
C TYR A 6 -5.10 -18.09 -44.44
N HIS A 7 -4.19 -17.72 -43.54
CA HIS A 7 -4.50 -16.90 -42.37
C HIS A 7 -4.53 -15.39 -42.67
N CYS A 8 -3.44 -14.82 -43.17
CA CYS A 8 -3.28 -13.37 -43.41
C CYS A 8 -3.38 -12.96 -44.89
N GLY A 9 -3.20 -13.88 -45.83
CA GLY A 9 -3.39 -13.61 -47.26
C GLY A 9 -2.18 -13.18 -48.07
N GLU A 10 -1.00 -13.07 -47.46
CA GLU A 10 0.25 -12.77 -48.16
C GLU A 10 0.79 -13.99 -48.93
N GLU A 11 1.73 -13.78 -49.85
CA GLU A 11 2.37 -14.87 -50.59
C GLU A 11 3.12 -15.84 -49.65
N VAL A 12 2.97 -17.14 -49.89
CA VAL A 12 3.73 -18.18 -49.20
C VAL A 12 5.10 -18.28 -49.86
N PRO A 13 6.22 -18.04 -49.14
CA PRO A 13 7.56 -18.11 -49.71
C PRO A 13 7.88 -19.52 -50.22
N GLU A 14 8.47 -19.62 -51.41
CA GLU A 14 8.97 -20.89 -51.95
C GLU A 14 9.99 -21.50 -50.97
N ASN A 15 9.83 -22.79 -50.62
CA ASN A 15 10.55 -23.55 -49.56
C ASN A 15 10.05 -23.42 -48.12
N THR A 16 8.80 -23.01 -47.87
CA THR A 16 8.19 -23.09 -46.53
C THR A 16 7.14 -24.21 -46.43
N ASN A 17 7.16 -24.98 -45.33
CA ASN A 17 6.27 -26.14 -45.11
C ASN A 17 5.30 -25.93 -43.93
N TYR A 18 4.94 -24.68 -43.62
CA TYR A 18 4.04 -24.36 -42.50
C TYR A 18 2.59 -24.68 -42.88
N ARG A 19 1.95 -25.62 -42.16
CA ARG A 19 0.62 -26.13 -42.50
C ARG A 19 -0.24 -26.39 -41.27
N VAL A 20 -1.48 -25.91 -41.32
CA VAL A 20 -2.48 -26.16 -40.26
C VAL A 20 -3.71 -26.81 -40.88
N THR A 21 -4.28 -27.80 -40.19
CA THR A 21 -5.53 -28.44 -40.62
C THR A 21 -6.72 -27.61 -40.15
N ILE A 22 -7.34 -26.87 -41.07
CA ILE A 22 -8.49 -25.99 -40.79
C ILE A 22 -9.70 -26.55 -41.54
N LEU A 23 -10.81 -26.78 -40.82
CA LEU A 23 -12.05 -27.32 -41.40
C LEU A 23 -11.85 -28.66 -42.17
N LYS A 24 -10.95 -29.51 -41.66
CA LYS A 24 -10.54 -30.80 -42.24
C LYS A 24 -9.71 -30.73 -43.54
N GLU A 25 -9.28 -29.54 -43.96
CA GLU A 25 -8.35 -29.36 -45.08
C GLU A 25 -7.00 -28.83 -44.59
N SER A 26 -5.91 -29.33 -45.16
CA SER A 26 -4.56 -28.81 -44.88
C SER A 26 -4.35 -27.50 -45.63
N ARG A 27 -4.04 -26.44 -44.90
CA ARG A 27 -3.88 -25.08 -45.44
C ARG A 27 -2.49 -24.53 -45.17
N GLU A 28 -1.90 -23.88 -46.18
CA GLU A 28 -0.54 -23.31 -46.11
C GLU A 28 -0.51 -21.95 -45.39
N MET A 29 0.59 -21.71 -44.68
CA MET A 29 0.87 -20.49 -43.92
C MET A 29 2.18 -19.86 -44.40
N CYS A 30 2.25 -18.52 -44.42
CA CYS A 30 3.47 -17.83 -44.86
C CYS A 30 4.61 -17.86 -43.83
N CYS A 31 4.34 -18.06 -42.54
CA CYS A 31 5.34 -18.02 -41.48
C CYS A 31 4.94 -18.82 -40.21
N PRO A 32 5.90 -19.10 -39.30
CA PRO A 32 5.63 -19.82 -38.03
C PRO A 32 4.60 -19.11 -37.13
N GLY A 33 4.52 -17.79 -37.22
CA GLY A 33 3.54 -16.99 -36.48
C GLY A 33 2.10 -17.26 -36.95
N CYS A 34 1.88 -17.29 -38.27
CA CYS A 34 0.59 -17.62 -38.85
C CYS A 34 0.19 -19.08 -38.56
N GLU A 35 1.14 -20.00 -38.59
CA GLU A 35 0.93 -21.40 -38.19
C GLU A 35 0.54 -21.51 -36.71
N SER A 36 1.29 -20.88 -35.81
CA SER A 36 1.02 -20.95 -34.36
C SER A 36 -0.35 -20.35 -34.00
N VAL A 37 -0.70 -19.21 -34.58
CA VAL A 37 -2.00 -18.56 -34.34
C VAL A 37 -3.13 -19.39 -34.93
N ALA A 38 -2.99 -19.87 -36.18
CA ALA A 38 -4.01 -20.69 -36.81
C ALA A 38 -4.20 -22.03 -36.09
N GLN A 39 -3.12 -22.66 -35.66
CA GLN A 39 -3.15 -23.90 -34.88
C GLN A 39 -3.83 -23.66 -33.52
N THR A 40 -3.49 -22.58 -32.82
CA THR A 40 -4.14 -22.21 -31.55
C THR A 40 -5.65 -21.98 -31.71
N ILE A 41 -6.08 -21.34 -32.81
CA ILE A 41 -7.50 -21.12 -33.11
C ILE A 41 -8.23 -22.46 -33.34
N VAL A 42 -7.61 -23.37 -34.09
CA VAL A 42 -8.16 -24.71 -34.34
C VAL A 42 -8.22 -25.54 -33.06
N ASP A 43 -7.12 -25.59 -32.30
CA ASP A 43 -6.99 -26.35 -31.05
C ASP A 43 -7.94 -25.85 -29.97
N SER A 44 -8.26 -24.55 -29.99
CA SER A 44 -9.25 -23.94 -29.10
C SER A 44 -10.70 -24.21 -29.52
N GLY A 45 -10.93 -25.00 -30.57
CA GLY A 45 -12.27 -25.32 -31.08
C GLY A 45 -12.96 -24.18 -31.82
N LEU A 46 -12.23 -23.12 -32.19
CA LEU A 46 -12.75 -21.90 -32.82
C LEU A 46 -12.61 -21.92 -34.36
N SER A 47 -12.67 -23.10 -34.96
CA SER A 47 -12.51 -23.28 -36.42
C SER A 47 -13.56 -22.53 -37.25
N SER A 48 -14.71 -22.19 -36.65
CA SER A 48 -15.77 -21.38 -37.29
C SER A 48 -15.31 -19.96 -37.66
N TYR A 49 -14.25 -19.45 -37.03
CA TYR A 49 -13.61 -18.18 -37.42
C TYR A 49 -13.26 -18.15 -38.91
N TYR A 50 -12.76 -19.27 -39.46
CA TYR A 50 -12.39 -19.37 -40.88
C TYR A 50 -13.60 -19.58 -41.81
N GLN A 51 -14.75 -20.03 -41.30
CA GLN A 51 -16.00 -20.16 -42.08
C GLN A 51 -16.70 -18.83 -42.29
N TYR A 52 -16.66 -17.94 -41.29
CA TYR A 52 -17.49 -16.73 -41.28
C TYR A 52 -16.70 -15.42 -41.41
N ARG A 53 -15.37 -15.47 -41.51
CA ARG A 53 -14.57 -14.27 -41.73
C ARG A 53 -14.88 -13.64 -43.09
N THR A 54 -15.15 -12.34 -43.09
CA THR A 54 -15.41 -11.55 -44.29
C THR A 54 -14.12 -10.98 -44.89
N GLU A 55 -13.04 -10.87 -44.10
CA GLU A 55 -11.72 -10.36 -44.51
C GLU A 55 -10.59 -11.20 -43.86
N LYS A 56 -9.39 -11.16 -44.45
CA LYS A 56 -8.21 -11.87 -43.92
C LYS A 56 -7.60 -11.09 -42.75
N ALA A 57 -6.91 -11.78 -41.84
CA ALA A 57 -6.39 -11.15 -40.63
C ALA A 57 -5.29 -10.13 -40.96
N GLU A 58 -5.48 -8.86 -40.57
CA GLU A 58 -4.44 -7.84 -40.61
C GLU A 58 -3.38 -8.11 -39.53
N ARG A 59 -2.11 -7.94 -39.90
CA ARG A 59 -1.00 -8.04 -38.97
C ARG A 59 -1.04 -6.85 -38.01
N ILE A 60 -1.44 -7.11 -36.76
CA ILE A 60 -1.12 -6.18 -35.67
C ILE A 60 0.36 -6.38 -35.35
N ASP A 61 1.22 -5.55 -35.92
CA ASP A 61 2.62 -5.52 -35.53
C ASP A 61 2.74 -5.00 -34.09
N LEU A 62 2.95 -5.92 -33.15
CA LEU A 62 3.74 -5.63 -31.96
C LEU A 62 5.15 -5.28 -32.47
N VAL A 63 5.58 -4.03 -32.34
CA VAL A 63 6.89 -3.60 -32.82
C VAL A 63 7.98 -4.45 -32.14
N PRO A 64 8.76 -5.27 -32.87
CA PRO A 64 9.80 -6.12 -32.29
C PRO A 64 10.85 -5.30 -31.52
N GLU A 65 11.08 -4.05 -31.94
CA GLU A 65 12.02 -3.11 -31.32
C GLU A 65 11.63 -2.74 -29.86
N GLN A 66 10.33 -2.65 -29.56
CA GLN A 66 9.84 -2.36 -28.20
C GLN A 66 9.95 -3.58 -27.27
N LEU A 67 9.91 -4.80 -27.80
CA LEU A 67 10.19 -6.02 -27.04
C LEU A 67 11.70 -6.29 -26.94
N GLN A 68 12.48 -5.92 -27.95
CA GLN A 68 13.95 -5.97 -27.93
C GLN A 68 14.52 -5.01 -26.90
N SER A 69 13.93 -3.84 -26.71
CA SER A 69 14.36 -2.90 -25.66
C SER A 69 14.15 -3.44 -24.25
N LEU A 70 13.23 -4.40 -24.05
CA LEU A 70 13.06 -5.06 -22.75
C LEU A 70 14.26 -5.93 -22.36
N ILE A 71 15.07 -6.39 -23.32
CA ILE A 71 16.29 -7.19 -23.06
C ILE A 71 17.30 -6.38 -22.25
N HIS A 72 17.28 -5.05 -22.35
CA HIS A 72 18.14 -4.19 -21.52
C HIS A 72 17.83 -4.31 -20.02
N TYR A 73 16.61 -4.71 -19.65
CA TYR A 73 16.25 -4.96 -18.26
C TYR A 73 16.82 -6.28 -17.72
N ASP A 74 17.47 -7.11 -18.54
CA ASP A 74 18.22 -8.28 -18.08
C ASP A 74 19.67 -7.95 -17.71
N ASN A 75 20.13 -6.72 -17.95
CA ASN A 75 21.46 -6.29 -17.58
C ASN A 75 21.56 -6.08 -16.05
N GLU A 76 22.56 -6.69 -15.41
CA GLU A 76 22.75 -6.64 -13.94
C GLU A 76 22.96 -5.21 -13.40
N GLN A 77 23.66 -4.33 -14.14
CA GLN A 77 23.86 -2.93 -13.72
C GLN A 77 22.57 -2.12 -13.81
N VAL A 78 21.68 -2.48 -14.73
CA VAL A 78 20.37 -1.83 -14.85
C VAL A 78 19.44 -2.37 -13.75
N GLN A 79 19.44 -3.68 -13.53
CA GLN A 79 18.66 -4.31 -12.48
C GLN A 79 19.06 -3.84 -11.07
N SER A 80 20.34 -3.58 -10.81
CA SER A 80 20.79 -3.09 -9.51
C SER A 80 20.15 -1.75 -9.11
N GLU A 81 19.53 -1.02 -10.04
CA GLU A 81 18.80 0.22 -9.72
C GLU A 81 17.40 -0.02 -9.12
N PHE A 82 16.74 -1.13 -9.44
CA PHE A 82 15.31 -1.35 -9.11
C PHE A 82 14.91 -2.77 -8.73
N VAL A 83 15.81 -3.75 -8.88
CA VAL A 83 15.62 -5.15 -8.49
C VAL A 83 16.36 -5.39 -7.19
N ARG A 84 15.66 -5.98 -6.21
CA ARG A 84 16.28 -6.52 -5.00
C ARG A 84 16.50 -8.01 -5.18
N ASN A 85 17.69 -8.48 -4.83
CA ASN A 85 18.02 -9.90 -4.86
C ASN A 85 18.10 -10.44 -3.43
N ASN A 86 17.47 -11.59 -3.20
CA ASN A 86 17.58 -12.37 -1.97
C ASN A 86 17.83 -13.82 -2.35
N GLU A 87 19.07 -14.28 -2.21
CA GLU A 87 19.55 -15.58 -2.68
C GLU A 87 19.20 -15.84 -4.17
N ASN A 88 18.24 -16.74 -4.42
CA ASN A 88 17.75 -17.10 -5.76
C ASN A 88 16.51 -16.29 -6.19
N THR A 89 15.92 -15.52 -5.28
CA THR A 89 14.70 -14.75 -5.53
C THR A 89 15.04 -13.31 -5.86
N SER A 90 14.42 -12.76 -6.90
CA SER A 90 14.50 -11.36 -7.29
C SER A 90 13.13 -10.72 -7.16
N GLU A 91 13.07 -9.49 -6.66
CA GLU A 91 11.85 -8.73 -6.45
C GLU A 91 11.94 -7.36 -7.13
N VAL A 92 10.87 -6.96 -7.83
CA VAL A 92 10.77 -5.66 -8.50
C VAL A 92 9.35 -5.10 -8.38
N THR A 93 9.26 -3.78 -8.21
CA THR A 93 8.00 -3.06 -8.36
C THR A 93 7.90 -2.54 -9.80
N LEU A 94 6.81 -2.85 -10.48
CA LEU A 94 6.52 -2.46 -11.85
C LEU A 94 5.45 -1.36 -11.89
N SER A 95 5.60 -0.39 -12.78
CA SER A 95 4.51 0.48 -13.22
C SER A 95 3.70 -0.22 -14.31
N LEU A 96 2.37 -0.18 -14.20
CA LEU A 96 1.46 -0.78 -15.18
C LEU A 96 0.60 0.28 -15.85
N ASP A 97 0.65 0.35 -17.18
CA ASP A 97 -0.24 1.17 -17.99
C ASP A 97 -1.41 0.34 -18.56
N GLY A 98 -2.58 0.97 -18.69
CA GLY A 98 -3.81 0.33 -19.21
C GLY A 98 -4.62 -0.48 -18.20
N VAL A 99 -4.12 -0.65 -16.96
CA VAL A 99 -4.85 -1.30 -15.86
C VAL A 99 -5.91 -0.34 -15.31
N SER A 100 -7.18 -0.71 -15.41
CA SER A 100 -8.31 0.17 -15.06
C SER A 100 -9.35 -0.46 -14.13
N CYS A 101 -9.30 -1.78 -13.94
CA CYS A 101 -10.28 -2.48 -13.11
C CYS A 101 -9.67 -3.71 -12.45
N ALA A 102 -10.37 -4.23 -11.44
CA ALA A 102 -9.99 -5.44 -10.72
C ALA A 102 -9.86 -6.68 -11.62
N ALA A 103 -10.63 -6.74 -12.72
CA ALA A 103 -10.52 -7.83 -13.69
C ALA A 103 -9.19 -7.78 -14.48
N CYS A 104 -8.66 -6.59 -14.76
CA CYS A 104 -7.32 -6.44 -15.36
C CYS A 104 -6.24 -6.97 -14.42
N ALA A 105 -6.31 -6.61 -13.13
CA ALA A 105 -5.37 -7.11 -12.11
C ALA A 105 -5.42 -8.63 -11.99
N TRP A 106 -6.63 -9.20 -11.83
CA TRP A 106 -6.82 -10.64 -11.73
C TRP A 106 -6.28 -11.41 -12.95
N LEU A 107 -6.48 -10.87 -14.17
CA LEU A 107 -5.99 -11.49 -15.39
C LEU A 107 -4.45 -11.53 -15.43
N ILE A 108 -3.80 -10.41 -15.10
CA ILE A 108 -2.34 -10.32 -15.03
C ILE A 108 -1.82 -11.29 -13.96
N GLU A 109 -2.38 -11.24 -12.75
CA GLU A 109 -1.97 -12.11 -11.64
C GLU A 109 -2.12 -13.60 -11.98
N LYS A 110 -3.26 -13.99 -12.55
CA LYS A 110 -3.52 -15.38 -12.90
C LYS A 110 -2.57 -15.91 -13.97
N GLN A 111 -2.29 -15.12 -15.01
CA GLN A 111 -1.41 -15.54 -16.10
C GLN A 111 0.05 -15.59 -15.64
N MET A 112 0.48 -14.62 -14.85
CA MET A 112 1.85 -14.54 -14.35
C MET A 112 2.13 -15.60 -13.29
N ASN A 113 1.19 -15.88 -12.37
CA ASN A 113 1.33 -16.98 -11.40
C ASN A 113 1.37 -18.37 -12.05
N ALA A 114 0.90 -18.51 -13.30
CA ALA A 114 1.02 -19.74 -14.07
C ALA A 114 2.34 -19.85 -14.84
N HIS A 115 3.13 -18.77 -14.92
CA HIS A 115 4.42 -18.76 -15.61
C HIS A 115 5.49 -19.40 -14.72
N LYS A 116 6.34 -20.24 -15.32
CA LYS A 116 7.45 -20.88 -14.60
C LYS A 116 8.42 -19.83 -14.06
N GLY A 117 8.96 -20.04 -12.86
CA GLY A 117 9.85 -19.10 -12.17
C GLY A 117 9.16 -17.93 -11.47
N VAL A 118 7.85 -17.69 -11.64
CA VAL A 118 7.15 -16.64 -10.87
C VAL A 118 6.77 -17.19 -9.50
N ILE A 119 7.23 -16.52 -8.44
CA ILE A 119 6.94 -16.88 -7.04
C ILE A 119 5.66 -16.18 -6.58
N ARG A 120 5.56 -14.88 -6.86
CA ARG A 120 4.43 -14.04 -6.45
C ARG A 120 4.28 -12.86 -7.38
N ILE A 121 3.03 -12.52 -7.71
CA ILE A 121 2.69 -11.20 -8.27
C ILE A 121 1.46 -10.64 -7.56
N CYS A 122 1.48 -9.34 -7.26
CA CYS A 122 0.34 -8.62 -6.69
C CYS A 122 0.14 -7.30 -7.44
N VAL A 123 -1.03 -7.13 -8.07
CA VAL A 123 -1.34 -5.99 -8.91
C VAL A 123 -2.28 -5.03 -8.18
N ASN A 124 -1.82 -3.80 -7.99
CA ASN A 124 -2.61 -2.73 -7.42
C ASN A 124 -3.18 -1.82 -8.52
N THR A 125 -4.48 -1.95 -8.78
CA THR A 125 -5.18 -1.13 -9.77
C THR A 125 -5.33 0.33 -9.37
N ALA A 126 -5.24 0.64 -8.07
CA ALA A 126 -5.40 2.01 -7.57
C ALA A 126 -4.11 2.81 -7.68
N THR A 127 -2.95 2.16 -7.50
CA THR A 127 -1.64 2.79 -7.65
C THR A 127 -1.00 2.56 -9.01
N HIS A 128 -1.62 1.74 -9.88
CA HIS A 128 -1.03 1.33 -11.17
C HIS A 128 0.34 0.67 -11.00
N ARG A 129 0.51 -0.12 -9.94
CA ARG A 129 1.76 -0.82 -9.62
C ARG A 129 1.53 -2.33 -9.55
N ALA A 130 2.58 -3.09 -9.81
CA ALA A 130 2.62 -4.52 -9.47
C ALA A 130 3.91 -4.86 -8.76
N LEU A 131 3.80 -5.60 -7.66
CA LEU A 131 4.95 -6.21 -7.01
C LEU A 131 5.14 -7.59 -7.63
N LEU A 132 6.32 -7.84 -8.22
CA LEU A 132 6.68 -9.09 -8.87
C LEU A 132 7.89 -9.70 -8.17
N SER A 133 7.78 -10.96 -7.77
CA SER A 133 8.85 -11.77 -7.22
C SER A 133 9.03 -13.02 -8.08
N TRP A 134 10.25 -13.30 -8.52
CA TRP A 134 10.57 -14.42 -9.39
C TRP A 134 11.91 -15.07 -9.02
N ASP A 135 12.11 -16.31 -9.45
CA ASP A 135 13.37 -17.01 -9.35
C ASP A 135 14.25 -16.66 -10.56
N LYS A 136 15.39 -16.01 -10.30
CA LYS A 136 16.33 -15.54 -11.33
C LYS A 136 17.00 -16.67 -12.10
N THR A 137 16.98 -17.90 -11.56
CA THR A 137 17.55 -19.09 -12.20
C THR A 137 16.59 -19.72 -13.21
N GLU A 138 15.28 -19.50 -13.06
CA GLU A 138 14.26 -20.11 -13.92
C GLU A 138 13.77 -19.18 -15.04
N THR A 139 13.72 -17.86 -14.82
CA THR A 139 13.19 -16.91 -15.82
C THR A 139 13.83 -15.53 -15.71
N LYS A 140 13.82 -14.80 -16.83
CA LYS A 140 14.38 -13.45 -16.93
C LYS A 140 13.29 -12.37 -16.84
N LEU A 141 13.66 -11.19 -16.36
CA LEU A 141 12.71 -10.08 -16.22
C LEU A 141 12.12 -9.66 -17.57
N SER A 142 12.92 -9.64 -18.64
CA SER A 142 12.44 -9.30 -19.99
C SER A 142 11.33 -10.24 -20.50
N GLU A 143 11.43 -11.53 -20.19
CA GLU A 143 10.41 -12.54 -20.52
C GLU A 143 9.10 -12.26 -19.80
N LEU A 144 9.18 -11.99 -18.49
CA LEU A 144 8.03 -11.64 -17.66
C LEU A 144 7.34 -10.36 -18.13
N LEU A 145 8.11 -9.31 -18.49
CA LEU A 145 7.58 -8.07 -19.05
C LEU A 145 6.94 -8.29 -20.43
N SER A 146 7.50 -9.19 -21.25
CA SER A 146 6.95 -9.59 -22.54
C SER A 146 5.61 -10.30 -22.39
N VAL A 147 5.45 -11.18 -21.39
CA VAL A 147 4.16 -11.82 -21.09
C VAL A 147 3.09 -10.78 -20.75
N ILE A 148 3.41 -9.79 -19.90
CA ILE A 148 2.47 -8.72 -19.56
C ILE A 148 2.11 -7.87 -20.79
N HIS A 149 3.08 -7.57 -21.66
CA HIS A 149 2.84 -6.87 -22.93
C HIS A 149 1.96 -7.67 -23.89
N LYS A 150 2.14 -8.99 -23.99
CA LYS A 150 1.29 -9.87 -24.80
C LYS A 150 -0.16 -9.90 -24.32
N LEU A 151 -0.41 -9.66 -23.03
CA LEU A 151 -1.76 -9.48 -22.48
C LEU A 151 -2.38 -8.11 -22.83
N GLY A 152 -1.62 -7.20 -23.44
CA GLY A 152 -2.05 -5.86 -23.83
C GLY A 152 -1.80 -4.77 -22.78
N TYR A 153 -0.95 -5.03 -21.78
CA TYR A 153 -0.59 -4.06 -20.74
C TYR A 153 0.88 -3.68 -20.85
N LYS A 154 1.21 -2.40 -20.71
CA LYS A 154 2.61 -1.99 -20.67
C LYS A 154 3.13 -2.08 -19.24
N ALA A 155 4.23 -2.80 -19.05
CA ALA A 155 4.92 -2.93 -17.79
C ALA A 155 6.37 -2.45 -17.91
N ALA A 156 6.84 -1.69 -16.93
CA ALA A 156 8.23 -1.25 -16.82
C ALA A 156 8.59 -1.11 -15.33
N PRO A 157 9.88 -1.13 -14.95
CA PRO A 157 10.30 -0.84 -13.58
C PRO A 157 9.71 0.46 -13.05
N PHE A 158 9.37 0.47 -11.76
CA PHE A 158 8.74 1.61 -11.13
C PHE A 158 9.74 2.76 -10.94
N GLU A 159 9.43 3.90 -11.57
CA GLU A 159 10.13 5.16 -11.37
C GLU A 159 9.12 6.21 -10.90
N ALA A 160 9.37 6.81 -9.72
CA ALA A 160 8.47 7.78 -9.10
C ALA A 160 8.19 8.99 -10.01
N ASP A 161 9.23 9.52 -10.67
CA ASP A 161 9.12 10.73 -11.51
C ASP A 161 8.29 10.47 -12.78
N LYS A 162 8.56 9.36 -13.50
CA LYS A 162 7.78 8.97 -14.69
C LYS A 162 6.31 8.68 -14.34
N GLN A 163 6.05 8.07 -13.18
CA GLN A 163 4.68 7.85 -12.73
C GLN A 163 3.97 9.17 -12.42
N GLU A 164 4.68 10.14 -11.83
CA GLU A 164 4.14 11.46 -11.57
C GLU A 164 3.79 12.19 -12.88
N GLU A 165 4.65 12.13 -13.89
CA GLU A 165 4.35 12.69 -15.22
C GLU A 165 3.13 12.04 -15.89
N THR A 166 3.06 10.72 -15.92
CA THR A 166 1.94 9.99 -16.53
C THR A 166 0.63 10.33 -15.83
N TYR A 167 0.63 10.43 -14.50
CA TYR A 167 -0.52 10.93 -13.75
C TYR A 167 -0.90 12.35 -14.17
N TYR A 168 0.05 13.29 -14.26
CA TYR A 168 -0.25 14.67 -14.65
C TYR A 168 -0.86 14.74 -16.06
N ARG A 169 -0.36 13.93 -17.00
CA ARG A 169 -0.93 13.82 -18.35
C ARG A 169 -2.36 13.27 -18.32
N ALA A 170 -2.60 12.19 -17.58
CA ALA A 170 -3.93 11.60 -17.43
C ALA A 170 -4.92 12.57 -16.75
N MET A 171 -4.50 13.27 -15.70
CA MET A 171 -5.28 14.29 -15.00
C MET A 171 -5.67 15.43 -15.93
N LYS A 172 -4.72 15.92 -16.75
CA LYS A 172 -4.96 16.97 -17.73
C LYS A 172 -5.99 16.54 -18.79
N GLN A 173 -5.90 15.31 -19.29
CA GLN A 173 -6.90 14.74 -20.20
C GLN A 173 -8.30 14.67 -19.55
N TYR A 174 -8.39 14.24 -18.29
CA TYR A 174 -9.64 14.24 -17.54
C TYR A 174 -10.22 15.65 -17.39
N LEU A 175 -9.38 16.65 -17.12
CA LEU A 175 -9.81 18.04 -17.01
C LEU A 175 -10.36 18.58 -18.33
N TYR A 176 -9.77 18.21 -19.47
CA TYR A 176 -10.32 18.56 -20.79
C TYR A 176 -11.69 17.91 -21.04
N LYS A 177 -11.85 16.61 -20.75
CA LYS A 177 -13.14 15.91 -20.87
C LYS A 177 -14.21 16.54 -19.98
N LEU A 178 -13.84 16.87 -18.74
CA LEU A 178 -14.69 17.54 -17.77
C LEU A 178 -15.07 18.96 -18.22
N GLY A 179 -14.11 19.72 -18.74
CA GLY A 179 -14.34 21.07 -19.26
C GLY A 179 -15.31 21.09 -20.44
N ILE A 180 -15.14 20.19 -21.41
CA ILE A 180 -16.05 20.05 -22.56
C ILE A 180 -17.45 19.65 -22.08
N ALA A 181 -17.56 18.65 -21.20
CA ALA A 181 -18.84 18.22 -20.66
C ALA A 181 -19.53 19.33 -19.84
N GLY A 182 -18.77 20.10 -19.06
CA GLY A 182 -19.28 21.20 -18.25
C GLY A 182 -19.79 22.35 -19.12
N LEU A 183 -19.02 22.77 -20.13
CA LEU A 183 -19.44 23.81 -21.08
C LEU A 183 -20.72 23.39 -21.82
N ALA A 184 -20.74 22.18 -22.38
CA ALA A 184 -21.91 21.66 -23.07
C ALA A 184 -23.13 21.55 -22.15
N THR A 185 -22.94 21.07 -20.91
CA THR A 185 -24.04 21.02 -19.92
C THR A 185 -24.61 22.40 -19.65
N MET A 186 -23.78 23.43 -19.45
CA MET A 186 -24.25 24.80 -19.23
C MET A 186 -25.05 25.33 -20.43
N GLN A 187 -24.55 25.14 -21.66
CA GLN A 187 -25.23 25.63 -22.86
C GLN A 187 -26.53 24.86 -23.14
N VAL A 188 -26.49 23.53 -23.10
CA VAL A 188 -27.67 22.70 -23.37
C VAL A 188 -28.73 22.89 -22.28
N MET A 189 -28.35 23.06 -21.02
CA MET A 189 -29.30 23.36 -19.94
C MET A 189 -30.00 24.71 -20.13
N MET A 190 -29.26 25.74 -20.55
CA MET A 190 -29.84 27.06 -20.85
C MET A 190 -30.93 26.96 -21.94
N LEU A 191 -30.69 26.14 -22.98
CA LEU A 191 -31.65 25.89 -24.04
C LEU A 191 -32.80 24.98 -23.59
N ALA A 192 -32.52 23.96 -22.79
CA ALA A 192 -33.50 23.02 -22.27
C ALA A 192 -34.48 23.73 -21.32
N VAL A 193 -34.02 24.64 -20.46
CA VAL A 193 -34.89 25.46 -19.60
C VAL A 193 -35.88 26.28 -20.44
N ALA A 194 -35.42 26.85 -21.55
CA ALA A 194 -36.30 27.56 -22.49
C ALA A 194 -37.31 26.62 -23.17
N LEU A 195 -36.94 25.36 -23.42
CA LEU A 195 -37.82 24.34 -24.02
C LEU A 195 -38.84 23.74 -23.02
N TYR A 196 -38.44 23.51 -21.76
CA TYR A 196 -39.23 22.78 -20.75
C TYR A 196 -40.14 23.67 -19.91
N LEU A 197 -39.72 24.89 -19.53
CA LEU A 197 -40.49 25.71 -18.59
C LEU A 197 -41.53 26.62 -19.27
N GLU A 198 -41.69 26.56 -20.60
CA GLU A 198 -42.57 27.46 -21.38
C GLU A 198 -42.45 28.94 -20.97
N VAL A 199 -41.28 29.35 -20.45
CA VAL A 199 -41.02 30.71 -19.90
C VAL A 199 -41.26 31.79 -20.97
N PHE A 200 -41.19 31.38 -22.24
CA PHE A 200 -41.47 32.19 -23.42
C PHE A 200 -42.74 31.73 -24.17
N GLY A 201 -43.83 31.37 -23.47
CA GLY A 201 -45.11 31.01 -24.10
C GLY A 201 -45.01 29.89 -25.16
N ASN A 202 -45.97 29.87 -26.10
CA ASN A 202 -45.97 28.96 -27.26
C ASN A 202 -44.78 29.28 -28.18
N LEU A 203 -43.60 28.74 -27.85
CA LEU A 203 -42.43 28.75 -28.71
C LEU A 203 -42.81 28.23 -30.11
N GLU A 204 -42.57 29.04 -31.13
CA GLU A 204 -42.82 28.63 -32.52
C GLU A 204 -42.05 27.33 -32.82
N PRO A 205 -42.62 26.43 -33.63
CA PRO A 205 -42.01 25.14 -33.98
C PRO A 205 -40.58 25.28 -34.52
N GLU A 206 -40.30 26.38 -35.21
CA GLU A 206 -39.00 26.71 -35.81
C GLU A 206 -37.92 26.93 -34.73
N PHE A 207 -38.24 27.69 -33.68
CA PHE A 207 -37.32 27.90 -32.54
C PHE A 207 -37.12 26.62 -31.73
N LYS A 208 -38.16 25.80 -31.56
CA LYS A 208 -38.03 24.48 -30.91
C LYS A 208 -37.06 23.59 -31.69
N HIS A 209 -37.18 23.52 -33.01
CA HIS A 209 -36.29 22.74 -33.86
C HIS A 209 -34.85 23.29 -33.84
N TYR A 210 -34.68 24.62 -33.90
CA TYR A 210 -33.40 25.27 -33.78
C TYR A 210 -32.69 24.91 -32.46
N PHE A 211 -33.38 25.01 -31.31
CA PHE A 211 -32.81 24.65 -30.01
C PHE A 211 -32.45 23.17 -29.90
N ARG A 212 -33.23 22.26 -30.52
CA ARG A 212 -32.89 20.83 -30.59
C ARG A 212 -31.61 20.58 -31.38
N ILE A 213 -31.44 21.22 -32.54
CA ILE A 213 -30.22 21.10 -33.36
C ILE A 213 -29.00 21.66 -32.62
N VAL A 214 -29.12 22.84 -32.01
CA VAL A 214 -28.01 23.42 -31.24
C VAL A 214 -27.64 22.50 -30.07
N SER A 215 -28.65 21.96 -29.37
CA SER A 215 -28.42 21.00 -28.28
C SER A 215 -27.73 19.72 -28.75
N LEU A 216 -28.10 19.19 -29.93
CA LEU A 216 -27.44 18.06 -30.57
C LEU A 216 -25.95 18.34 -30.86
N ILE A 217 -25.63 19.53 -31.40
CA ILE A 217 -24.24 19.93 -31.70
C ILE A 217 -23.40 19.94 -30.42
N PHE A 218 -23.92 20.46 -29.32
CA PHE A 218 -23.19 20.48 -28.04
C PHE A 218 -23.12 19.10 -27.36
N ALA A 219 -24.16 18.28 -27.44
CA ALA A 219 -24.19 16.97 -26.80
C ALA A 219 -23.32 15.92 -27.52
N THR A 220 -23.10 16.07 -28.84
CA THR A 220 -22.36 15.09 -29.65
C THR A 220 -20.88 14.95 -29.21
N PRO A 221 -20.09 16.03 -29.04
CA PRO A 221 -18.74 15.94 -28.49
C PRO A 221 -18.71 15.34 -27.09
N VAL A 222 -19.71 15.62 -26.26
CA VAL A 222 -19.79 15.04 -24.91
C VAL A 222 -19.95 13.53 -24.97
N LEU A 223 -20.87 13.06 -25.82
CA LEU A 223 -21.09 11.64 -26.02
C LEU A 223 -19.85 10.95 -26.60
N LEU A 224 -19.25 11.48 -27.66
CA LEU A 224 -18.18 10.79 -28.40
C LEU A 224 -16.81 10.87 -27.70
N TYR A 225 -16.51 11.99 -27.04
CA TYR A 225 -15.19 12.23 -26.44
C TYR A 225 -15.21 12.16 -24.91
N SER A 226 -16.10 12.91 -24.25
CA SER A 226 -16.12 12.98 -22.79
C SER A 226 -16.60 11.68 -22.15
N ALA A 227 -17.59 11.01 -22.74
CA ALA A 227 -18.13 9.75 -22.23
C ALA A 227 -17.33 8.49 -22.66
N LEU A 228 -16.33 8.65 -23.54
CA LEU A 228 -15.49 7.55 -24.04
C LEU A 228 -14.94 6.61 -22.94
N PRO A 229 -14.46 7.10 -21.77
CA PRO A 229 -13.97 6.23 -20.70
C PRO A 229 -15.02 5.23 -20.19
N PHE A 230 -16.30 5.62 -20.18
CA PHE A 230 -17.38 4.75 -19.72
C PHE A 230 -17.61 3.60 -20.70
N TYR A 231 -17.65 3.88 -22.00
CA TYR A 231 -17.82 2.85 -23.02
C TYR A 231 -16.67 1.86 -23.05
N MET A 232 -15.43 2.36 -22.98
CA MET A 232 -14.25 1.49 -22.96
C MET A 232 -14.27 0.55 -21.75
N ASN A 233 -14.65 1.05 -20.58
CA ASN A 233 -14.75 0.24 -19.37
C ASN A 233 -15.93 -0.73 -19.40
N ALA A 234 -17.09 -0.32 -19.93
CA ALA A 234 -18.25 -1.18 -20.12
C ALA A 234 -17.91 -2.36 -21.04
N TRP A 235 -17.27 -2.08 -22.18
CA TRP A 235 -16.80 -3.08 -23.14
C TRP A 235 -15.81 -4.05 -22.50
N ARG A 236 -14.82 -3.54 -21.76
CA ARG A 236 -13.87 -4.39 -21.01
C ARG A 236 -14.58 -5.28 -20.00
N SER A 237 -15.54 -4.74 -19.25
CA SER A 237 -16.30 -5.49 -18.23
C SER A 237 -17.09 -6.64 -18.86
N LEU A 238 -17.79 -6.35 -19.97
CA LEU A 238 -18.55 -7.33 -20.74
C LEU A 238 -17.63 -8.42 -21.33
N LYS A 239 -16.50 -8.04 -21.93
CA LYS A 239 -15.49 -8.99 -22.44
C LYS A 239 -14.95 -9.89 -21.33
N ALA A 240 -14.78 -9.36 -20.12
CA ALA A 240 -14.38 -10.11 -18.93
C ALA A 240 -15.51 -10.91 -18.28
N ARG A 241 -16.73 -10.94 -18.85
CA ARG A 241 -17.92 -11.60 -18.30
C ARG A 241 -18.29 -11.11 -16.89
N THR A 242 -18.08 -9.82 -16.63
CA THR A 242 -18.47 -9.16 -15.38
C THR A 242 -19.34 -7.95 -15.67
N LEU A 243 -20.36 -7.72 -14.85
CA LEU A 243 -21.24 -6.55 -14.98
C LEU A 243 -20.72 -5.41 -14.11
N GLY A 244 -20.05 -4.45 -14.74
CA GLY A 244 -19.55 -3.23 -14.10
C GLY A 244 -20.56 -2.09 -14.13
N MET A 245 -20.38 -1.10 -13.25
CA MET A 245 -21.22 0.11 -13.18
C MET A 245 -21.28 0.91 -14.50
N ASP A 246 -20.25 0.81 -15.33
CA ASP A 246 -20.18 1.54 -16.60
C ASP A 246 -21.12 0.95 -17.67
N VAL A 247 -21.62 -0.28 -17.48
CA VAL A 247 -22.55 -0.94 -18.42
C VAL A 247 -23.91 -0.23 -18.48
N PRO A 248 -24.69 -0.10 -17.38
CA PRO A 248 -25.97 0.62 -17.41
C PRO A 248 -25.81 2.09 -17.82
N VAL A 249 -24.73 2.75 -17.40
CA VAL A 249 -24.41 4.14 -17.79
C VAL A 249 -24.25 4.25 -19.31
N SER A 250 -23.46 3.34 -19.91
CA SER A 250 -23.21 3.34 -21.34
C SER A 250 -24.49 3.10 -22.14
N ILE A 251 -25.32 2.13 -21.70
CA ILE A 251 -26.62 1.84 -22.32
C ILE A 251 -27.52 3.08 -22.24
N ALA A 252 -27.63 3.72 -21.08
CA ALA A 252 -28.47 4.89 -20.89
C ALA A 252 -28.03 6.06 -21.78
N LEU A 253 -26.73 6.37 -21.85
CA LEU A 253 -26.20 7.45 -22.69
C LEU A 253 -26.44 7.21 -24.18
N ILE A 254 -26.17 5.98 -24.66
CA ILE A 254 -26.35 5.60 -26.06
C ILE A 254 -27.84 5.66 -26.43
N PHE A 255 -28.71 5.05 -25.63
CA PHE A 255 -30.14 5.03 -25.91
C PHE A 255 -30.74 6.43 -25.87
N ALA A 256 -30.43 7.23 -24.83
CA ALA A 256 -30.90 8.61 -24.73
C ALA A 256 -30.46 9.45 -25.93
N TYR A 257 -29.22 9.28 -26.40
CA TYR A 257 -28.72 10.04 -27.55
C TYR A 257 -29.42 9.65 -28.84
N PHE A 258 -29.52 8.36 -29.15
CA PHE A 258 -30.18 7.91 -30.37
C PHE A 258 -31.68 8.27 -30.38
N ALA A 259 -32.37 8.15 -29.25
CA ALA A 259 -33.76 8.60 -29.14
C ALA A 259 -33.88 10.12 -29.38
N SER A 260 -33.02 10.92 -28.77
CA SER A 260 -33.00 12.38 -28.96
C SER A 260 -32.65 12.79 -30.39
N LEU A 261 -31.76 12.04 -31.04
CA LEU A 261 -31.38 12.24 -32.44
C LEU A 261 -32.58 12.01 -33.36
N ILE A 262 -33.28 10.88 -33.18
CA ILE A 262 -34.50 10.56 -33.93
C ILE A 262 -35.59 11.61 -33.68
N ALA A 263 -35.82 12.00 -32.42
CA ALA A 263 -36.80 13.03 -32.05
C ALA A 263 -36.48 14.42 -32.63
N THR A 264 -35.19 14.72 -32.83
CA THR A 264 -34.75 15.98 -33.44
C THR A 264 -35.09 16.02 -34.93
N PHE A 265 -34.86 14.93 -35.67
CA PHE A 265 -35.11 14.87 -37.11
C PHE A 265 -36.57 14.60 -37.47
N THR A 266 -37.27 13.79 -36.68
CA THR A 266 -38.71 13.54 -36.86
C THR A 266 -39.58 14.68 -36.35
N GLN A 267 -38.99 15.64 -35.62
CA GLN A 267 -39.68 16.75 -34.95
C GLN A 267 -40.81 16.27 -34.02
N SER A 268 -40.72 15.03 -33.52
CA SER A 268 -41.72 14.36 -32.70
C SER A 268 -41.07 13.76 -31.45
N GLY A 269 -41.76 13.82 -30.31
CA GLY A 269 -41.22 13.35 -29.02
C GLY A 269 -40.27 14.33 -28.33
N GLU A 270 -39.79 13.92 -27.15
CA GLU A 270 -38.90 14.69 -26.28
C GLU A 270 -37.42 14.42 -26.58
N VAL A 271 -36.56 15.38 -26.22
CA VAL A 271 -35.10 15.27 -26.35
C VAL A 271 -34.44 15.30 -24.97
N PHE A 272 -33.36 14.54 -24.83
CA PHE A 272 -32.65 14.31 -23.57
C PHE A 272 -31.17 14.72 -23.65
N PHE A 273 -30.82 15.68 -24.52
CA PHE A 273 -29.44 16.14 -24.72
C PHE A 273 -28.85 16.78 -23.46
N GLU A 274 -29.69 17.46 -22.67
CA GLU A 274 -29.36 18.04 -21.38
C GLU A 274 -29.03 16.94 -20.37
N SER A 275 -29.81 15.87 -20.33
CA SER A 275 -29.59 14.72 -19.46
C SER A 275 -28.28 14.02 -19.80
N ILE A 276 -27.96 13.82 -21.08
CA ILE A 276 -26.69 13.20 -21.54
C ILE A 276 -25.49 14.05 -21.11
N SER A 277 -25.56 15.36 -21.35
CA SER A 277 -24.46 16.28 -21.06
C SER A 277 -24.22 16.39 -19.56
N MET A 278 -25.30 16.65 -18.80
CA MET A 278 -25.28 16.76 -17.35
C MET A 278 -24.78 15.46 -16.70
N PHE A 279 -25.28 14.31 -17.16
CA PHE A 279 -24.90 13.03 -16.61
C PHE A 279 -23.41 12.74 -16.80
N THR A 280 -22.92 12.95 -18.02
CA THR A 280 -21.50 12.79 -18.34
C THR A 280 -20.64 13.73 -17.50
N PHE A 281 -21.05 15.00 -17.34
CA PHE A 281 -20.33 15.98 -16.55
C PHE A 281 -20.22 15.58 -15.07
N PHE A 282 -21.33 15.25 -14.41
CA PHE A 282 -21.30 14.94 -12.99
C PHE A 282 -20.61 13.60 -12.68
N LEU A 283 -20.75 12.59 -13.55
CA LEU A 283 -19.98 11.36 -13.41
C LEU A 283 -18.48 11.59 -13.55
N LEU A 284 -18.07 12.41 -14.53
CA LEU A 284 -16.65 12.79 -14.69
C LEU A 284 -16.17 13.60 -13.49
N LEU A 285 -16.98 14.51 -12.95
CA LEU A 285 -16.64 15.29 -11.76
C LEU A 285 -16.46 14.37 -10.55
N GLY A 286 -17.37 13.42 -10.33
CA GLY A 286 -17.27 12.42 -9.27
C GLY A 286 -15.98 11.60 -9.38
N ARG A 287 -15.67 11.06 -10.57
CA ARG A 287 -14.42 10.33 -10.84
C ARG A 287 -13.17 11.19 -10.67
N PHE A 288 -13.23 12.45 -11.09
CA PHE A 288 -12.11 13.38 -10.94
C PHE A 288 -11.83 13.65 -9.45
N LEU A 289 -12.86 13.91 -8.65
CA LEU A 289 -12.75 14.09 -7.20
C LEU A 289 -12.24 12.81 -6.52
N GLU A 290 -12.74 11.65 -6.94
CA GLU A 290 -12.27 10.34 -6.46
C GLU A 290 -10.78 10.13 -6.74
N MET A 291 -10.35 10.31 -7.99
CA MET A 291 -8.95 10.16 -8.40
C MET A 291 -8.04 11.10 -7.62
N ARG A 292 -8.47 12.35 -7.40
CA ARG A 292 -7.74 13.33 -6.59
C ARG A 292 -7.68 12.93 -5.11
N ALA A 293 -8.76 12.42 -4.54
CA ALA A 293 -8.82 11.95 -3.16
C ALA A 293 -7.88 10.76 -2.94
N ARG A 294 -7.93 9.76 -3.83
CA ARG A 294 -7.02 8.59 -3.81
C ARG A 294 -5.56 9.00 -3.98
N ARG A 295 -5.23 9.89 -4.93
CA ARG A 295 -3.85 10.40 -5.06
C ARG A 295 -3.40 11.13 -3.82
N LYS A 296 -4.22 12.01 -3.25
CA LYS A 296 -3.83 12.75 -2.03
C LYS A 296 -3.45 11.80 -0.90
N ALA A 297 -4.20 10.70 -0.75
CA ALA A 297 -3.91 9.68 0.25
C ALA A 297 -2.66 8.83 -0.10
N ALA A 298 -2.46 8.47 -1.38
CA ALA A 298 -1.32 7.66 -1.84
C ALA A 298 -0.01 8.46 -2.00
N ALA A 299 -0.07 9.76 -2.28
CA ALA A 299 1.10 10.60 -2.50
C ALA A 299 1.90 10.88 -1.22
N ALA A 300 1.24 10.82 -0.04
CA ALA A 300 1.92 10.94 1.24
C ALA A 300 3.04 9.90 1.41
N SER A 301 2.82 8.69 0.87
CA SER A 301 3.78 7.57 0.82
C SER A 301 4.98 7.85 -0.09
N ALA A 302 4.71 8.31 -1.32
CA ALA A 302 5.74 8.53 -2.33
C ALA A 302 6.63 9.75 -2.03
N ASN A 303 6.11 10.73 -1.27
CA ASN A 303 6.86 11.94 -0.92
C ASN A 303 8.05 11.66 0.02
N LEU A 304 8.09 10.52 0.72
CA LEU A 304 9.23 10.16 1.56
C LEU A 304 10.54 10.05 0.76
N LEU A 305 10.48 9.52 -0.48
CA LEU A 305 11.65 9.44 -1.36
C LEU A 305 12.17 10.81 -1.81
N LYS A 306 11.31 11.85 -1.80
CA LYS A 306 11.73 13.22 -2.13
C LYS A 306 12.55 13.89 -1.03
N LEU A 307 12.57 13.31 0.17
CA LEU A 307 13.39 13.78 1.29
C LEU A 307 14.84 13.33 1.16
N VAL A 308 15.12 12.29 0.36
CA VAL A 308 16.49 11.88 0.04
C VAL A 308 17.07 12.90 -0.94
N PRO A 309 18.21 13.55 -0.63
CA PRO A 309 18.83 14.52 -1.51
C PRO A 309 19.27 13.86 -2.84
N ALA A 310 19.34 14.65 -3.90
CA ALA A 310 19.80 14.16 -5.21
C ALA A 310 21.32 13.95 -5.25
N MET A 311 22.06 14.74 -4.46
CA MET A 311 23.52 14.77 -4.40
C MET A 311 23.99 14.55 -2.96
N ALA A 312 25.12 13.88 -2.81
CA ALA A 312 25.86 13.70 -1.57
C ALA A 312 27.24 14.33 -1.71
N THR A 313 27.76 14.90 -0.62
CA THR A 313 29.11 15.48 -0.58
C THR A 313 30.05 14.50 0.11
N LEU A 314 31.00 13.94 -0.62
CA LEU A 314 32.03 13.06 -0.05
C LEU A 314 32.94 13.82 0.93
N GLU A 315 33.68 13.08 1.75
CA GLU A 315 34.61 13.65 2.73
C GLU A 315 35.69 14.54 2.10
N ASP A 316 36.11 14.23 0.87
CA ASP A 316 37.05 15.01 0.05
C ASP A 316 36.46 16.31 -0.51
N GLY A 317 35.14 16.53 -0.34
CA GLY A 317 34.39 17.69 -0.83
C GLY A 317 33.77 17.51 -2.22
N ASN A 318 33.98 16.38 -2.89
CA ASN A 318 33.37 16.11 -4.19
C ASN A 318 31.89 15.78 -4.05
N GLN A 319 31.06 16.37 -4.92
CA GLN A 319 29.63 16.08 -4.96
C GLN A 319 29.33 15.00 -5.99
N ILE A 320 28.72 13.89 -5.54
CA ILE A 320 28.29 12.80 -6.40
C ILE A 320 26.77 12.58 -6.28
N PRO A 321 26.10 12.06 -7.32
CA PRO A 321 24.70 11.67 -7.20
C PRO A 321 24.52 10.61 -6.11
N VAL A 322 23.49 10.73 -5.28
CA VAL A 322 23.19 9.72 -4.24
C VAL A 322 23.00 8.32 -4.83
N LYS A 323 22.54 8.24 -6.09
CA LYS A 323 22.36 6.97 -6.81
C LYS A 323 23.66 6.21 -7.06
N THR A 324 24.82 6.86 -6.99
CA THR A 324 26.13 6.23 -7.22
C THR A 324 26.87 5.91 -5.92
N LEU A 325 26.28 6.19 -4.76
CA LEU A 325 26.88 5.85 -3.46
C LEU A 325 27.01 4.34 -3.31
N SER A 326 28.18 3.91 -2.86
CA SER A 326 28.52 2.52 -2.55
C SER A 326 28.66 2.34 -1.04
N ILE A 327 28.49 1.11 -0.58
CA ILE A 327 28.71 0.73 0.83
C ILE A 327 30.16 1.05 1.19
N GLY A 328 30.37 1.70 2.33
CA GLY A 328 31.67 2.17 2.80
C GLY A 328 32.06 3.58 2.36
N ASP A 329 31.30 4.22 1.46
CA ASP A 329 31.53 5.61 1.09
C ASP A 329 31.37 6.54 2.30
N ARG A 330 32.25 7.53 2.42
CA ARG A 330 32.21 8.52 3.51
C ARG A 330 31.68 9.84 3.02
N VAL A 331 30.55 10.25 3.61
CA VAL A 331 29.76 11.39 3.19
C VAL A 331 29.68 12.41 4.32
N ARG A 332 30.00 13.67 4.02
CA ARG A 332 29.84 14.78 4.95
C ARG A 332 28.41 15.31 4.86
N VAL A 333 27.71 15.35 6.00
CA VAL A 333 26.34 15.88 6.12
C VAL A 333 26.37 17.15 6.96
N LEU A 334 25.95 18.28 6.39
CA LEU A 334 25.96 19.58 7.08
C LEU A 334 24.76 19.73 8.01
N ALA A 335 24.83 20.71 8.91
CA ALA A 335 23.73 21.07 9.80
C ALA A 335 22.46 21.45 9.00
N GLY A 336 21.32 20.88 9.36
CA GLY A 336 20.04 21.09 8.67
C GLY A 336 19.89 20.37 7.33
N GLU A 337 20.89 19.61 6.86
CA GLU A 337 20.78 18.83 5.63
C GLU A 337 20.10 17.48 5.86
N HIS A 338 19.49 16.97 4.79
CA HIS A 338 18.96 15.61 4.77
C HIS A 338 20.10 14.59 4.65
N VAL A 339 20.01 13.52 5.43
CA VAL A 339 20.94 12.40 5.38
C VAL A 339 20.77 11.66 4.04
N PRO A 340 21.84 11.44 3.24
CA PRO A 340 21.71 10.93 1.87
C PRO A 340 21.51 9.41 1.76
N ALA A 341 21.97 8.64 2.74
CA ALA A 341 21.89 7.18 2.77
C ALA A 341 21.80 6.68 4.21
N ASP A 342 21.39 5.43 4.42
CA ASP A 342 21.50 4.81 5.74
C ASP A 342 22.96 4.47 6.01
N GLY A 343 23.43 4.74 7.23
CA GLY A 343 24.83 4.61 7.56
C GLY A 343 25.15 4.78 9.04
N TYR A 344 26.44 4.72 9.36
CA TYR A 344 26.96 4.87 10.73
C TYR A 344 27.56 6.26 10.93
N VAL A 345 27.31 6.84 12.11
CA VAL A 345 27.94 8.10 12.53
C VAL A 345 29.41 7.85 12.88
N MET A 346 30.34 8.50 12.18
CA MET A 346 31.79 8.28 12.41
C MET A 346 32.40 9.26 13.41
N ASP A 347 31.80 10.44 13.55
CA ASP A 347 32.32 11.53 14.39
C ASP A 347 31.64 11.55 15.77
N LYS A 348 31.64 12.72 16.42
CA LYS A 348 30.96 13.02 17.69
C LYS A 348 29.44 12.76 17.66
N ALA A 349 28.85 12.69 18.85
CA ALA A 349 27.41 12.55 19.01
C ALA A 349 26.63 13.71 18.35
N ILE A 350 25.59 13.36 17.59
CA ILE A 350 24.72 14.29 16.85
C ILE A 350 23.28 14.20 17.33
N PHE A 351 22.46 15.14 16.87
CA PHE A 351 21.01 15.12 17.06
C PHE A 351 20.36 15.07 15.68
N VAL A 352 19.47 14.11 15.48
CA VAL A 352 18.79 13.87 14.20
C VAL A 352 17.29 13.98 14.39
N ASP A 353 16.62 14.70 13.50
CA ASP A 353 15.16 14.72 13.42
C ASP A 353 14.70 13.52 12.57
N GLU A 354 14.17 12.52 13.25
CA GLU A 354 13.59 11.32 12.64
C GLU A 354 12.04 11.40 12.55
N SER A 355 11.43 12.58 12.74
CA SER A 355 9.97 12.78 12.82
C SER A 355 9.21 12.30 11.58
N MET A 356 9.85 12.36 10.43
CA MET A 356 9.35 11.83 9.16
C MET A 356 9.23 10.30 9.10
N LEU A 357 10.02 9.58 9.90
CA LEU A 357 9.97 8.12 10.02
C LEU A 357 9.10 7.72 11.21
N THR A 358 9.37 8.29 12.38
CA THR A 358 8.77 7.86 13.65
C THR A 358 7.47 8.60 13.97
N GLY A 359 7.21 9.74 13.33
CA GLY A 359 6.12 10.67 13.69
C GLY A 359 6.45 11.54 14.90
N GLU A 360 7.65 11.44 15.48
CA GLU A 360 8.03 12.11 16.73
C GLU A 360 8.86 13.36 16.48
N SER A 361 8.41 14.53 16.98
CA SER A 361 9.07 15.82 16.73
C SER A 361 10.31 16.12 17.60
N LEU A 362 10.71 15.20 18.48
CA LEU A 362 11.89 15.39 19.33
C LEU A 362 13.12 14.83 18.62
N HIS A 363 14.20 15.60 18.58
CA HIS A 363 15.47 15.13 18.02
C HIS A 363 16.00 13.95 18.82
N VAL A 364 16.42 12.91 18.11
CA VAL A 364 17.04 11.72 18.67
C VAL A 364 18.55 11.94 18.73
N LYS A 365 19.15 11.76 19.90
CA LYS A 365 20.60 11.80 20.05
C LYS A 365 21.20 10.51 19.50
N LYS A 366 22.20 10.62 18.62
CA LYS A 366 22.94 9.49 18.04
C LYS A 366 24.42 9.59 18.41
N ASN A 367 24.99 8.52 18.92
CA ASN A 367 26.41 8.46 19.26
C ASN A 367 27.24 7.89 18.10
N THR A 368 28.57 7.99 18.21
CA THR A 368 29.51 7.37 17.26
C THR A 368 29.23 5.87 17.12
N GLY A 369 29.20 5.37 15.89
CA GLY A 369 28.88 3.99 15.53
C GLY A 369 27.38 3.68 15.48
N GLU A 370 26.51 4.57 15.95
CA GLU A 370 25.06 4.37 15.85
C GLU A 370 24.53 4.67 14.43
N THR A 371 23.44 3.99 14.08
CA THR A 371 22.83 4.10 12.75
C THR A 371 21.96 5.35 12.62
N VAL A 372 22.10 6.02 11.48
CA VAL A 372 21.21 7.08 11.00
C VAL A 372 20.62 6.69 9.65
N TYR A 373 19.42 7.20 9.37
CA TYR A 373 18.63 6.77 8.23
C TYR A 373 18.55 7.87 7.15
N ALA A 374 18.50 7.45 5.90
CA ALA A 374 18.32 8.31 4.75
C ALA A 374 17.06 9.18 4.89
N GLY A 375 17.13 10.38 4.35
CA GLY A 375 16.10 11.41 4.38
C GLY A 375 15.94 12.10 5.73
N THR A 376 16.39 11.54 6.86
CA THR A 376 16.31 12.21 8.17
C THR A 376 17.05 13.55 8.15
N ILE A 377 16.65 14.50 9.00
CA ILE A 377 17.27 15.82 8.99
C ILE A 377 18.34 15.87 10.08
N ASN A 378 19.56 16.20 9.68
CA ASN A 378 20.61 16.50 10.63
C ASN A 378 20.28 17.78 11.41
N GLY A 379 20.48 17.76 12.71
CA GLY A 379 20.30 18.92 13.56
C GLY A 379 21.38 19.98 13.34
N GLU A 380 22.04 20.41 14.42
CA GLU A 380 22.88 21.60 14.38
C GLU A 380 24.36 21.36 14.00
N GLN A 381 24.82 20.11 13.96
CA GLN A 381 26.25 19.79 13.83
C GLN A 381 26.57 19.05 12.54
N THR A 382 27.64 19.44 11.85
CA THR A 382 28.19 18.64 10.74
C THR A 382 28.80 17.35 11.26
N PHE A 383 28.59 16.25 10.52
CA PHE A 383 29.20 14.95 10.80
C PHE A 383 29.51 14.18 9.52
N THR A 384 30.32 13.14 9.66
CA THR A 384 30.68 12.19 8.62
C THR A 384 29.90 10.90 8.81
N LEU A 385 29.24 10.49 7.73
CA LEU A 385 28.45 9.28 7.60
C LEU A 385 29.25 8.25 6.81
N GLU A 386 29.35 7.02 7.30
CA GLU A 386 29.80 5.88 6.48
C GLU A 386 28.58 5.11 5.98
N VAL A 387 28.42 4.98 4.66
CA VAL A 387 27.26 4.33 4.03
C VAL A 387 27.23 2.84 4.40
N ALA A 388 26.15 2.38 5.00
CA ALA A 388 26.03 1.00 5.49
C ALA A 388 25.28 0.07 4.54
N CYS A 389 24.33 0.59 3.76
CA CYS A 389 23.51 -0.23 2.86
C CYS A 389 23.29 0.41 1.49
N SER A 390 22.86 -0.42 0.54
CA SER A 390 22.43 0.05 -0.78
C SER A 390 21.12 0.85 -0.70
N LYS A 391 20.82 1.62 -1.75
CA LYS A 391 19.59 2.43 -1.83
C LYS A 391 18.31 1.58 -1.70
N GLN A 392 18.28 0.40 -2.32
CA GLN A 392 17.13 -0.50 -2.33
C GLN A 392 16.89 -1.14 -0.95
N GLU A 393 17.93 -1.19 -0.13
CA GLU A 393 17.90 -1.74 1.23
C GLU A 393 17.70 -0.67 2.31
N SER A 394 17.77 0.61 1.94
CA SER A 394 17.50 1.72 2.86
C SER A 394 16.14 1.60 3.54
N MET A 395 16.05 2.13 4.76
CA MET A 395 14.84 2.15 5.57
C MET A 395 13.68 2.78 4.79
N ILE A 396 13.89 3.94 4.16
CA ILE A 396 12.84 4.60 3.34
C ILE A 396 12.36 3.68 2.20
N ALA A 397 13.27 3.02 1.48
CA ALA A 397 12.88 2.11 0.39
C ALA A 397 12.05 0.93 0.92
N ASN A 398 12.44 0.36 2.07
CA ASN A 398 11.67 -0.69 2.74
C ASN A 398 10.28 -0.21 3.20
N ILE A 399 10.18 1.01 3.74
CA ILE A 399 8.91 1.62 4.14
C ILE A 399 7.97 1.75 2.94
N VAL A 400 8.44 2.31 1.83
CA VAL A 400 7.64 2.49 0.61
C VAL A 400 7.16 1.14 0.08
N ARG A 401 8.02 0.12 0.08
CA ARG A 401 7.67 -1.24 -0.36
C ARG A 401 6.59 -1.88 0.51
N LEU A 402 6.76 -1.86 1.83
CA LEU A 402 5.78 -2.41 2.78
C LEU A 402 4.42 -1.72 2.62
N GLN A 403 4.43 -0.41 2.41
CA GLN A 403 3.22 0.37 2.19
C GLN A 403 2.54 0.03 0.85
N ASP A 404 3.32 -0.17 -0.22
CA ASP A 404 2.80 -0.63 -1.52
C ASP A 404 2.18 -2.03 -1.43
N GLU A 405 2.82 -2.95 -0.69
CA GLU A 405 2.30 -4.30 -0.43
C GLU A 405 0.93 -4.25 0.29
N ALA A 406 0.83 -3.39 1.31
CA ALA A 406 -0.42 -3.21 2.05
C ALA A 406 -1.54 -2.63 1.21
N GLN A 407 -1.23 -1.69 0.31
CA GLN A 407 -2.21 -1.10 -0.59
C GLN A 407 -2.62 -2.06 -1.71
N ALA A 408 -1.74 -2.98 -2.12
CA ALA A 408 -2.03 -3.96 -3.15
C ALA A 408 -3.06 -5.01 -2.70
N THR A 409 -3.07 -5.34 -1.41
CA THR A 409 -3.95 -6.37 -0.88
C THR A 409 -5.37 -5.84 -0.65
N LYS A 410 -6.36 -6.32 -1.41
CA LYS A 410 -7.77 -5.97 -1.17
C LYS A 410 -8.29 -6.58 0.13
N PRO A 411 -8.98 -5.82 0.99
CA PRO A 411 -9.65 -6.39 2.16
C PRO A 411 -10.96 -7.07 1.78
N LYS A 412 -11.33 -8.11 2.54
CA LYS A 412 -12.52 -8.93 2.31
C LYS A 412 -13.80 -8.11 2.19
N ILE A 413 -13.96 -7.04 2.99
CA ILE A 413 -15.13 -6.17 2.91
C ILE A 413 -15.26 -5.46 1.55
N ALA A 414 -14.14 -5.11 0.90
CA ALA A 414 -14.15 -4.49 -0.41
C ALA A 414 -14.49 -5.52 -1.50
N GLU A 415 -14.02 -6.77 -1.37
CA GLU A 415 -14.40 -7.87 -2.26
C GLU A 415 -15.89 -8.18 -2.20
N ILE A 416 -16.46 -8.21 -0.98
CA ILE A 416 -17.89 -8.40 -0.77
C ILE A 416 -18.68 -7.26 -1.41
N ALA A 417 -18.25 -6.00 -1.22
CA ALA A 417 -18.89 -4.85 -1.85
C ALA A 417 -18.86 -4.94 -3.39
N ASP A 418 -17.75 -5.37 -3.98
CA ASP A 418 -17.62 -5.60 -5.43
C ASP A 418 -18.56 -6.72 -5.92
N ILE A 419 -18.72 -7.81 -5.16
CA ILE A 419 -19.66 -8.89 -5.47
C ILE A 419 -21.11 -8.37 -5.44
N VAL A 420 -21.49 -7.68 -4.37
CA VAL A 420 -22.83 -7.11 -4.21
C VAL A 420 -23.14 -6.13 -5.34
N ALA A 421 -22.19 -5.26 -5.70
CA ALA A 421 -22.34 -4.31 -6.80
C ALA A 421 -22.62 -5.00 -8.14
N ARG A 422 -21.95 -6.12 -8.44
CA ARG A 422 -22.18 -6.88 -9.69
C ARG A 422 -23.59 -7.45 -9.78
N TYR A 423 -24.08 -8.10 -8.72
CA TYR A 423 -25.44 -8.62 -8.68
C TYR A 423 -26.49 -7.50 -8.70
N PHE A 424 -26.19 -6.38 -8.03
CA PHE A 424 -27.04 -5.20 -8.04
C PHE A 424 -27.20 -4.60 -9.43
N VAL A 425 -26.12 -4.47 -10.21
CA VAL A 425 -26.18 -4.01 -11.62
C VAL A 425 -27.02 -4.98 -12.48
N ALA A 426 -26.84 -6.29 -12.31
CA ALA A 426 -27.64 -7.28 -13.02
C ALA A 426 -29.14 -7.11 -12.73
N ALA A 427 -29.50 -6.94 -11.45
CA ALA A 427 -30.86 -6.71 -11.03
C ALA A 427 -31.44 -5.41 -11.62
N ILE A 428 -30.66 -4.31 -11.65
CA ILE A 428 -31.10 -3.04 -12.24
C ILE A 428 -31.39 -3.18 -13.73
N LEU A 429 -30.55 -3.89 -14.49
CA LEU A 429 -30.79 -4.10 -15.92
C LEU A 429 -32.10 -4.87 -16.16
N ILE A 430 -32.37 -5.89 -15.34
CA ILE A 430 -33.63 -6.64 -15.40
C ILE A 430 -34.81 -5.75 -15.02
N ILE A 431 -34.72 -5.03 -13.89
CA ILE A 431 -35.78 -4.13 -13.42
C ILE A 431 -36.05 -3.05 -14.46
N SER A 432 -35.02 -2.45 -15.04
CA SER A 432 -35.16 -1.44 -16.10
C SER A 432 -35.89 -1.99 -17.33
N ALA A 433 -35.54 -3.19 -17.78
CA ALA A 433 -36.23 -3.84 -18.88
C ALA A 433 -37.70 -4.13 -18.53
N CYS A 434 -37.97 -4.68 -17.35
CA CYS A 434 -39.34 -4.93 -16.87
C CYS A 434 -40.16 -3.64 -16.78
N THR A 435 -39.58 -2.56 -16.24
CA THR A 435 -40.20 -1.24 -16.16
C THR A 435 -40.55 -0.73 -17.55
N TYR A 436 -39.63 -0.81 -18.52
CA TYR A 436 -39.90 -0.42 -19.89
C TYR A 436 -41.09 -1.18 -20.49
N PHE A 437 -41.12 -2.51 -20.39
CA PHE A 437 -42.21 -3.31 -20.93
C PHE A 437 -43.56 -3.08 -20.23
N TYR A 438 -43.55 -2.84 -18.92
CA TYR A 438 -44.76 -2.52 -18.16
C TYR A 438 -45.35 -1.17 -18.60
N TRP A 439 -44.53 -0.13 -18.65
CA TRP A 439 -45.00 1.20 -19.04
C TRP A 439 -45.36 1.26 -20.53
N LEU A 440 -44.71 0.46 -21.39
CA LEU A 440 -45.09 0.35 -22.80
C LEU A 440 -46.56 -0.07 -23.00
N GLN A 441 -47.13 -0.85 -22.07
CA GLN A 441 -48.53 -1.29 -22.13
C GLN A 441 -49.51 -0.30 -21.51
N ASN A 442 -49.07 0.49 -20.52
CA ASN A 442 -49.95 1.38 -19.76
C ASN A 442 -49.89 2.83 -20.26
N GLN A 443 -48.68 3.38 -20.41
CA GLN A 443 -48.39 4.73 -20.90
C GLN A 443 -47.11 4.69 -21.75
N PRO A 444 -47.21 4.38 -23.07
CA PRO A 444 -46.06 4.14 -23.93
C PRO A 444 -45.17 5.37 -24.14
N GLU A 445 -45.74 6.56 -24.03
CA GLU A 445 -45.02 7.84 -24.15
C GLU A 445 -43.98 8.00 -23.02
N ASP A 446 -44.30 7.50 -21.82
CA ASP A 446 -43.44 7.66 -20.65
C ASP A 446 -42.43 6.52 -20.45
N ALA A 447 -42.69 5.36 -21.06
CA ALA A 447 -41.92 4.14 -20.84
C ALA A 447 -40.40 4.33 -21.00
N PHE A 448 -39.99 5.12 -21.99
CA PHE A 448 -38.59 5.33 -22.31
C PHE A 448 -37.85 6.18 -21.27
N TRP A 449 -38.41 7.34 -20.87
CA TRP A 449 -37.74 8.20 -19.91
C TRP A 449 -37.76 7.60 -18.50
N ILE A 450 -38.80 6.85 -18.14
CA ILE A 450 -38.86 6.10 -16.87
C ILE A 450 -37.79 5.01 -16.86
N MET A 451 -37.62 4.25 -17.95
CA MET A 451 -36.53 3.27 -18.09
C MET A 451 -35.16 3.93 -17.91
N LEU A 452 -34.93 5.08 -18.55
CA LEU A 452 -33.69 5.85 -18.39
C LEU A 452 -33.50 6.31 -16.94
N ALA A 453 -34.54 6.80 -16.28
CA ALA A 453 -34.50 7.18 -14.88
C ALA A 453 -34.09 5.99 -13.99
N VAL A 454 -34.58 4.78 -14.24
CA VAL A 454 -34.17 3.57 -13.50
C VAL A 454 -32.71 3.20 -13.74
N LEU A 455 -32.24 3.20 -15.00
CA LEU A 455 -30.85 2.89 -15.33
C LEU A 455 -29.86 3.84 -14.67
N VAL A 456 -30.28 5.10 -14.50
CA VAL A 456 -29.43 6.17 -13.99
C VAL A 456 -29.61 6.38 -12.48
N ALA A 457 -30.79 6.16 -11.90
CA ALA A 457 -31.02 6.45 -10.48
C ALA A 457 -30.15 5.63 -9.53
N THR A 458 -29.69 4.45 -9.96
CA THR A 458 -29.05 3.48 -9.09
C THR A 458 -27.66 3.09 -9.56
N CYS A 459 -26.71 4.03 -9.51
CA CYS A 459 -25.31 3.62 -9.61
C CYS A 459 -24.80 3.11 -8.25
N PRO A 460 -24.23 1.89 -8.17
CA PRO A 460 -23.50 1.44 -6.98
C PRO A 460 -22.13 2.13 -6.81
N CYS A 461 -21.89 3.25 -7.49
CA CYS A 461 -20.66 4.04 -7.46
C CYS A 461 -20.22 4.32 -6.01
N ALA A 462 -21.12 4.90 -5.20
CA ALA A 462 -20.84 5.22 -3.80
C ALA A 462 -20.53 3.95 -2.97
N LEU A 463 -21.19 2.83 -3.27
CA LEU A 463 -20.99 1.55 -2.60
C LEU A 463 -19.58 0.97 -2.88
N SER A 464 -19.15 0.95 -4.13
CA SER A 464 -17.84 0.43 -4.53
C SER A 464 -16.67 1.33 -4.07
N LEU A 465 -16.94 2.61 -3.85
CA LEU A 465 -15.91 3.61 -3.49
C LEU A 465 -15.77 3.84 -1.99
N ALA A 466 -16.83 3.58 -1.22
CA ALA A 466 -16.89 3.82 0.22
C ALA A 466 -15.71 3.22 0.97
N THR A 467 -15.46 1.93 0.77
CA THR A 467 -14.48 1.19 1.55
C THR A 467 -13.04 1.46 1.11
N PRO A 468 -12.68 1.36 -0.19
CA PRO A 468 -11.31 1.59 -0.63
C PRO A 468 -10.79 2.98 -0.26
N THR A 469 -11.63 4.01 -0.43
CA THR A 469 -11.24 5.40 -0.13
C THR A 469 -10.96 5.60 1.35
N ALA A 470 -11.82 5.07 2.23
CA ALA A 470 -11.64 5.15 3.68
C ALA A 470 -10.37 4.42 4.14
N ILE A 471 -10.10 3.23 3.58
CA ILE A 471 -8.87 2.47 3.88
C ILE A 471 -7.64 3.23 3.42
N THR A 472 -7.58 3.71 2.17
CA THR A 472 -6.41 4.47 1.68
C THR A 472 -6.14 5.70 2.56
N CYS A 473 -7.19 6.44 2.96
CA CYS A 473 -7.06 7.56 3.87
C CYS A 473 -6.55 7.14 5.26
N SER A 474 -7.05 6.02 5.79
CA SER A 474 -6.63 5.46 7.07
C SER A 474 -5.17 4.98 7.05
N THR A 475 -4.76 4.26 6.00
CA THR A 475 -3.37 3.78 5.82
C THR A 475 -2.40 4.95 5.72
N SER A 476 -2.76 5.99 4.96
CA SER A 476 -1.97 7.23 4.88
C SER A 476 -1.80 7.88 6.26
N ARG A 477 -2.89 7.96 7.03
CA ARG A 477 -2.90 8.53 8.38
C ARG A 477 -2.14 7.66 9.40
N MET A 478 -2.12 6.34 9.25
CA MET A 478 -1.30 5.46 10.09
C MET A 478 0.20 5.70 9.86
N GLY A 479 0.60 5.97 8.62
CA GLY A 479 1.98 6.39 8.32
C GLY A 479 2.39 7.65 9.09
N ASP A 480 1.51 8.67 9.17
CA ASP A 480 1.75 9.87 10.00
C ASP A 480 1.90 9.56 11.51
N LEU A 481 1.37 8.43 11.98
CA LEU A 481 1.48 7.97 13.37
C LEU A 481 2.73 7.12 13.63
N GLY A 482 3.60 6.95 12.63
CA GLY A 482 4.74 6.04 12.70
C GLY A 482 4.34 4.57 12.64
N ILE A 483 3.19 4.24 12.05
CA ILE A 483 2.67 2.88 11.95
C ILE A 483 2.50 2.47 10.50
N LEU A 484 3.25 1.45 10.11
CA LEU A 484 3.15 0.87 8.77
C LEU A 484 2.25 -0.35 8.80
N LEU A 485 1.22 -0.31 7.97
CA LEU A 485 0.46 -1.50 7.65
C LEU A 485 1.20 -2.28 6.59
N ARG A 486 1.26 -3.61 6.74
CA ARG A 486 1.70 -4.53 5.69
C ARG A 486 0.54 -5.32 5.10
N LYS A 487 -0.43 -5.72 5.94
CA LYS A 487 -1.64 -6.41 5.48
C LYS A 487 -2.88 -5.55 5.68
N SER A 488 -3.74 -5.44 4.67
CA SER A 488 -4.93 -4.57 4.70
C SER A 488 -6.00 -5.00 5.72
N HIS A 489 -6.06 -6.29 6.08
CA HIS A 489 -6.96 -6.80 7.10
C HIS A 489 -6.66 -6.28 8.52
N ALA A 490 -5.46 -5.71 8.75
CA ALA A 490 -5.03 -5.23 10.04
C ALA A 490 -6.00 -4.20 10.64
N ILE A 491 -6.52 -3.27 9.83
CA ILE A 491 -7.50 -2.27 10.28
C ILE A 491 -8.77 -2.93 10.85
N GLU A 492 -9.26 -3.99 10.20
CA GLU A 492 -10.45 -4.71 10.65
C GLU A 492 -10.20 -5.51 11.93
N THR A 493 -9.04 -6.18 12.01
CA THR A 493 -8.66 -6.96 13.19
C THR A 493 -8.40 -6.05 14.39
N LEU A 494 -7.78 -4.87 14.20
CA LEU A 494 -7.57 -3.87 15.27
C LEU A 494 -8.86 -3.51 16.01
N CYS A 495 -9.96 -3.41 15.26
CA CYS A 495 -11.27 -3.08 15.82
C CYS A 495 -11.86 -4.18 16.73
N LYS A 496 -11.33 -5.40 16.66
CA LYS A 496 -11.84 -6.59 17.36
C LYS A 496 -10.93 -7.05 18.49
N ILE A 497 -9.70 -6.53 18.58
CA ILE A 497 -8.73 -6.91 19.61
C ILE A 497 -9.35 -6.74 21.00
N ASN A 498 -9.28 -7.82 21.77
CA ASN A 498 -9.67 -7.91 23.18
C ASN A 498 -8.58 -8.51 24.07
N HIS A 499 -7.47 -8.98 23.48
CA HIS A 499 -6.31 -9.53 24.18
C HIS A 499 -5.02 -9.03 23.53
N VAL A 500 -4.13 -8.43 24.30
CA VAL A 500 -2.79 -8.00 23.86
C VAL A 500 -1.75 -8.86 24.55
N ILE A 501 -0.88 -9.46 23.75
CA ILE A 501 0.23 -10.30 24.17
C ILE A 501 1.50 -9.56 23.76
N VAL A 502 2.38 -9.33 24.73
CA VAL A 502 3.55 -8.49 24.54
C VAL A 502 4.79 -9.30 24.91
N ASP A 503 5.82 -9.25 24.07
CA ASP A 503 7.14 -9.72 24.47
C ASP A 503 7.79 -8.76 25.48
N LYS A 504 8.77 -9.25 26.24
CA LYS A 504 9.45 -8.44 27.24
C LYS A 504 10.57 -7.62 26.62
N THR A 505 11.58 -8.32 26.09
CA THR A 505 12.88 -7.74 25.76
C THR A 505 12.75 -6.95 24.47
N GLY A 506 13.22 -5.69 24.47
CA GLY A 506 13.18 -4.80 23.32
C GLY A 506 11.77 -4.36 22.87
N THR A 507 10.71 -4.89 23.49
CA THR A 507 9.33 -4.45 23.29
C THR A 507 8.83 -3.59 24.46
N LEU A 508 8.70 -4.14 25.67
CA LEU A 508 8.34 -3.36 26.87
C LEU A 508 9.56 -2.69 27.50
N THR A 509 10.73 -3.27 27.27
CA THR A 509 12.03 -2.72 27.67
C THR A 509 12.77 -2.16 26.47
N GLU A 510 13.81 -1.37 26.73
CA GLU A 510 14.62 -0.77 25.66
C GLU A 510 15.50 -1.78 24.92
N GLY A 511 15.72 -2.96 25.49
CA GLY A 511 16.66 -3.97 24.94
C GLY A 511 18.12 -3.57 25.12
N LYS A 512 18.38 -2.51 25.89
CA LYS A 512 19.71 -1.98 26.20
C LYS A 512 20.15 -2.50 27.58
N VAL A 513 20.64 -3.74 27.59
CA VAL A 513 21.11 -4.35 28.83
C VAL A 513 22.38 -3.66 29.31
N SER A 514 22.36 -3.18 30.55
CA SER A 514 23.53 -2.58 31.21
C SER A 514 23.76 -3.22 32.58
N LEU A 515 25.01 -3.24 33.02
CA LEU A 515 25.36 -3.65 34.38
C LEU A 515 24.94 -2.53 35.35
N SER A 516 24.14 -2.90 36.34
CA SER A 516 23.60 -2.00 37.37
C SER A 516 24.39 -2.06 38.67
N ASN A 517 24.87 -3.26 39.05
CA ASN A 517 25.66 -3.46 40.25
C ASN A 517 26.55 -4.70 40.09
N VAL A 518 27.76 -4.63 40.66
CA VAL A 518 28.70 -5.75 40.75
C VAL A 518 28.97 -6.00 42.23
N SER A 519 28.80 -7.23 42.68
CA SER A 519 29.14 -7.63 44.05
C SER A 519 30.15 -8.75 44.00
N THR A 520 31.29 -8.56 44.64
CA THR A 520 32.36 -9.55 44.71
C THR A 520 32.31 -10.33 46.02
N PHE A 521 32.79 -11.57 45.96
CA PHE A 521 32.86 -12.49 47.08
C PHE A 521 34.31 -12.97 47.26
N GLY A 522 34.69 -13.27 48.50
CA GLY A 522 36.05 -13.72 48.81
C GLY A 522 37.11 -12.63 48.61
N GLN A 523 38.19 -12.97 47.89
CA GLN A 523 39.38 -12.13 47.71
C GLN A 523 39.43 -11.35 46.39
N TRP A 524 38.36 -11.41 45.60
CA TRP A 524 38.34 -10.88 44.24
C TRP A 524 37.99 -9.39 44.19
N GLN A 525 38.71 -8.63 43.37
CA GLN A 525 38.41 -7.23 43.06
C GLN A 525 37.46 -7.11 41.87
N GLU A 526 36.65 -6.04 41.87
CA GLU A 526 35.63 -5.77 40.85
C GLU A 526 36.21 -5.74 39.43
N THR A 527 37.35 -5.08 39.25
CA THR A 527 38.04 -4.97 37.96
C THR A 527 38.50 -6.34 37.43
N GLN A 528 38.95 -7.22 38.31
CA GLN A 528 39.43 -8.55 37.94
C GLN A 528 38.27 -9.45 37.49
N VAL A 529 37.16 -9.47 38.25
CA VAL A 529 36.00 -10.30 37.89
C VAL A 529 35.30 -9.79 36.65
N LEU A 530 35.29 -8.47 36.41
CA LEU A 530 34.75 -7.89 35.18
C LEU A 530 35.59 -8.28 33.96
N ALA A 531 36.92 -8.25 34.06
CA ALA A 531 37.80 -8.68 32.98
C ALA A 531 37.68 -10.19 32.68
N ILE A 532 37.54 -11.03 33.71
CA ILE A 532 37.30 -12.47 33.55
C ILE A 532 35.93 -12.73 32.92
N ALA A 533 34.88 -12.07 33.40
CA ALA A 533 33.53 -12.21 32.90
C ALA A 533 33.42 -11.73 31.44
N SER A 534 34.02 -10.59 31.10
CA SER A 534 34.03 -10.06 29.73
C SER A 534 34.80 -10.96 28.77
N ALA A 535 35.95 -11.52 29.19
CA ALA A 535 36.71 -12.47 28.40
C ALA A 535 35.89 -13.74 28.05
N LEU A 536 35.08 -14.25 28.97
CA LEU A 536 34.17 -15.37 28.71
C LEU A 536 33.00 -14.96 27.80
N GLU A 537 32.33 -13.85 28.12
CA GLU A 537 31.11 -13.39 27.43
C GLU A 537 31.36 -12.90 25.99
N VAL A 538 32.59 -12.56 25.61
CA VAL A 538 32.96 -12.26 24.21
C VAL A 538 32.63 -13.43 23.26
N HIS A 539 32.63 -14.67 23.76
CA HIS A 539 32.28 -15.86 22.98
C HIS A 539 30.77 -16.14 22.93
N ALA A 540 29.94 -15.35 23.61
CA ALA A 540 28.50 -15.49 23.61
C ALA A 540 27.79 -14.44 22.75
N ASN A 541 26.74 -14.89 22.06
CA ASN A 541 25.85 -14.03 21.27
C ASN A 541 24.58 -13.63 22.05
N HIS A 542 24.59 -13.75 23.39
CA HIS A 542 23.42 -13.45 24.22
C HIS A 542 23.29 -11.93 24.46
N PRO A 543 22.07 -11.34 24.53
CA PRO A 543 21.89 -9.91 24.78
C PRO A 543 22.57 -9.38 26.06
N ILE A 544 22.73 -10.23 27.08
CA ILE A 544 23.42 -9.89 28.33
C ILE A 544 24.93 -9.72 28.12
N ALA A 545 25.54 -10.47 27.18
CA ALA A 545 26.98 -10.38 26.88
C ALA A 545 27.38 -8.96 26.44
N VAL A 546 26.47 -8.23 25.80
CA VAL A 546 26.67 -6.84 25.38
C VAL A 546 27.01 -5.94 26.57
N ALA A 547 26.43 -6.20 27.74
CA ALA A 547 26.69 -5.42 28.95
C ALA A 547 28.12 -5.56 29.48
N PHE A 548 28.83 -6.65 29.12
CA PHE A 548 30.21 -6.91 29.52
C PHE A 548 31.25 -6.37 28.53
N ARG A 549 30.86 -6.05 27.29
CA ARG A 549 31.77 -5.53 26.24
C ARG A 549 32.58 -4.27 26.65
N PRO A 550 32.01 -3.29 27.37
CA PRO A 550 32.78 -2.12 27.80
C PRO A 550 33.93 -2.44 28.77
N HIS A 551 33.95 -3.65 29.33
CA HIS A 551 34.91 -4.10 30.34
C HIS A 551 35.88 -5.17 29.79
N VAL A 552 36.01 -5.29 28.46
CA VAL A 552 36.98 -6.18 27.84
C VAL A 552 38.39 -5.63 28.09
N ASP A 553 39.24 -6.47 28.66
CA ASP A 553 40.68 -6.22 28.80
C ASP A 553 41.42 -7.16 27.84
N GLU A 554 42.09 -6.60 26.83
CA GLU A 554 42.82 -7.38 25.81
C GLU A 554 43.95 -8.24 26.40
N SER A 555 44.39 -7.96 27.64
CA SER A 555 45.39 -8.76 28.33
C SER A 555 44.83 -10.04 28.97
N VAL A 556 43.50 -10.17 29.08
CA VAL A 556 42.82 -11.32 29.68
C VAL A 556 42.12 -12.10 28.58
N THR A 557 42.52 -13.36 28.41
CA THR A 557 41.96 -14.26 27.38
C THR A 557 41.33 -15.48 28.04
N ALA A 558 40.24 -15.94 27.44
CA ALA A 558 39.54 -17.15 27.84
C ALA A 558 39.84 -18.28 26.84
N ASP A 559 40.28 -19.41 27.37
CA ASP A 559 40.55 -20.63 26.61
C ASP A 559 39.47 -21.68 26.91
N GLU A 560 39.28 -22.63 26.00
CA GLU A 560 38.34 -23.76 26.14
C GLU A 560 36.90 -23.34 26.50
N VAL A 561 36.43 -22.21 25.96
CA VAL A 561 35.09 -21.71 26.26
C VAL A 561 34.01 -22.57 25.61
N GLU A 562 33.13 -23.12 26.44
CA GLU A 562 31.97 -23.93 26.02
C GLU A 562 30.67 -23.24 26.46
N ASN A 563 29.72 -23.14 25.53
CA ASN A 563 28.41 -22.51 25.76
C ASN A 563 27.34 -23.57 26.05
N HIS A 564 26.82 -23.54 27.28
CA HIS A 564 25.72 -24.38 27.74
C HIS A 564 24.40 -23.63 27.52
N ILE A 565 23.74 -23.91 26.40
CA ILE A 565 22.51 -23.23 25.96
C ILE A 565 21.46 -23.19 27.09
N GLY A 566 20.98 -21.98 27.40
CA GLY A 566 19.97 -21.73 28.44
C GLY A 566 20.52 -21.75 29.88
N SER A 567 21.82 -21.96 30.07
CA SER A 567 22.46 -22.03 31.40
C SER A 567 23.60 -21.02 31.59
N GLY A 568 24.62 -21.03 30.74
CA GLY A 568 25.83 -20.22 30.92
C GLY A 568 27.03 -20.65 30.08
N LEU A 569 28.21 -20.13 30.39
CA LEU A 569 29.50 -20.45 29.78
C LEU A 569 30.43 -21.09 30.82
N THR A 570 31.22 -22.06 30.38
CA THR A 570 32.39 -22.57 31.11
C THR A 570 33.65 -22.26 30.32
N GLY A 571 34.78 -22.04 30.97
CA GLY A 571 36.06 -21.87 30.29
C GLY A 571 37.19 -21.58 31.28
N THR A 572 38.42 -21.59 30.80
CA THR A 572 39.59 -21.30 31.63
C THR A 572 40.13 -19.91 31.33
N VAL A 573 40.31 -19.07 32.35
CA VAL A 573 40.90 -17.74 32.21
C VAL A 573 42.14 -17.66 33.09
N ASN A 574 43.31 -17.42 32.51
CA ASN A 574 44.60 -17.39 33.24
C ASN A 574 44.83 -18.66 34.11
N ASN A 575 44.56 -19.86 33.58
CA ASN A 575 44.60 -21.16 34.30
C ASN A 575 43.61 -21.32 35.48
N LEU A 576 42.57 -20.47 35.56
CA LEU A 576 41.49 -20.61 36.54
C LEU A 576 40.27 -21.21 35.86
N ASP A 577 39.63 -22.20 36.49
CA ASP A 577 38.38 -22.79 35.99
C ASP A 577 37.22 -21.87 36.32
N CYS A 578 36.57 -21.31 35.30
CA CYS A 578 35.56 -20.29 35.44
C CYS A 578 34.22 -20.76 34.87
N LYS A 579 33.13 -20.44 35.58
CA LYS A 579 31.76 -20.62 35.09
C LYS A 579 30.97 -19.34 35.29
N ILE A 580 30.32 -18.87 34.25
CA ILE A 580 29.45 -17.69 34.30
C ILE A 580 28.07 -18.04 33.78
N GLY A 581 27.00 -17.64 34.47
CA GLY A 581 25.64 -17.95 34.03
C GLY A 581 24.57 -17.87 35.11
N SER A 582 23.53 -18.68 34.92
CA SER A 582 22.37 -18.76 35.80
C SER A 582 22.71 -19.34 37.18
N PHE A 583 21.89 -19.01 38.18
CA PHE A 583 22.07 -19.46 39.56
C PHE A 583 22.29 -20.97 39.69
N LYS A 584 21.45 -21.79 39.04
CA LYS A 584 21.54 -23.26 39.11
C LYS A 584 22.78 -23.84 38.43
N PHE A 585 23.38 -23.10 37.51
CA PHE A 585 24.55 -23.54 36.75
C PHE A 585 25.85 -23.28 37.51
N VAL A 586 25.89 -22.19 38.29
CA VAL A 586 27.10 -21.70 38.95
C VAL A 586 27.13 -22.01 40.45
N CYS A 587 25.96 -22.07 41.12
CA CYS A 587 25.87 -22.13 42.58
C CYS A 587 25.17 -23.40 43.10
N ASP A 588 25.67 -23.95 44.21
CA ASP A 588 25.12 -25.13 44.90
C ASP A 588 24.16 -24.81 46.09
N ASN A 589 23.53 -23.62 46.11
CA ASN A 589 22.50 -23.12 47.07
C ASN A 589 22.96 -22.30 48.30
N THR A 590 24.17 -21.76 48.35
CA THR A 590 24.62 -20.92 49.50
C THR A 590 24.20 -19.46 49.45
N VAL A 591 23.79 -18.94 48.28
CA VAL A 591 23.48 -17.52 48.04
C VAL A 591 22.03 -17.36 47.56
N PRO A 592 21.30 -16.30 47.98
CA PRO A 592 19.94 -16.08 47.51
C PRO A 592 19.91 -15.78 46.01
N ASN A 593 19.03 -16.47 45.28
CA ASN A 593 18.80 -16.24 43.86
C ASN A 593 18.05 -14.91 43.65
N THR A 594 18.73 -13.90 43.15
CA THR A 594 18.15 -12.58 42.87
C THR A 594 17.75 -12.42 41.39
N PRO A 595 16.66 -11.66 41.10
CA PRO A 595 16.28 -11.33 39.73
C PRO A 595 17.35 -10.53 39.00
N HIS A 596 17.45 -10.74 37.70
CA HIS A 596 18.35 -10.04 36.79
C HIS A 596 19.82 -10.10 37.23
N THR A 597 20.26 -11.27 37.68
CA THR A 597 21.62 -11.49 38.17
C THR A 597 22.30 -12.64 37.44
N VAL A 598 23.53 -12.41 36.98
CA VAL A 598 24.44 -13.43 36.46
C VAL A 598 25.48 -13.73 37.54
N TYR A 599 25.84 -15.00 37.69
CA TYR A 599 26.77 -15.48 38.71
C TYR A 599 28.07 -15.90 38.05
N LEU A 600 29.20 -15.65 38.70
CA LEU A 600 30.52 -16.12 38.29
C LEU A 600 31.16 -16.93 39.41
N SER A 601 31.52 -18.18 39.13
CA SER A 601 32.37 -18.99 40.01
C SER A 601 33.77 -19.13 39.43
N ILE A 602 34.77 -19.12 40.31
CA ILE A 602 36.17 -19.38 39.98
C ILE A 602 36.65 -20.54 40.86
N ASN A 603 37.18 -21.60 40.25
CA ASN A 603 37.58 -22.85 40.91
C ASN A 603 36.48 -23.47 41.80
N GLY A 604 35.23 -23.34 41.39
CA GLY A 604 34.06 -23.87 42.13
C GLY A 604 33.57 -23.00 43.28
N GLU A 605 34.23 -21.87 43.58
CA GLU A 605 33.77 -20.90 44.57
C GLU A 605 33.11 -19.69 43.90
N LEU A 606 32.01 -19.19 44.47
CA LEU A 606 31.36 -17.98 43.96
C LEU A 606 32.31 -16.78 44.11
N ALA A 607 32.65 -16.14 42.99
CA ALA A 607 33.57 -15.01 42.93
C ALA A 607 32.85 -13.68 42.78
N ALA A 608 31.77 -13.63 41.99
CA ALA A 608 30.99 -12.41 41.79
C ALA A 608 29.54 -12.66 41.37
N THR A 609 28.70 -11.65 41.62
CA THR A 609 27.37 -11.52 41.04
C THR A 609 27.27 -10.20 40.28
N PHE A 610 26.72 -10.27 39.07
CA PHE A 610 26.51 -9.13 38.19
C PHE A 610 25.01 -8.91 38.02
N SER A 611 24.50 -7.86 38.64
CA SER A 611 23.12 -7.45 38.45
C SER A 611 23.01 -6.60 37.20
N TYR A 612 22.20 -7.02 36.25
CA TYR A 612 21.92 -6.26 35.04
C TYR A 612 20.53 -5.63 35.11
N SER A 613 20.34 -4.55 34.37
CA SER A 613 19.03 -3.95 34.18
C SER A 613 18.77 -3.78 32.69
N ASP A 614 17.53 -4.04 32.30
CA ASP A 614 16.99 -3.65 31.00
C ASP A 614 15.86 -2.67 31.28
N PRO A 615 16.09 -1.35 31.11
CA PRO A 615 15.13 -0.35 31.54
C PRO A 615 13.81 -0.52 30.80
N ILE A 616 12.71 -0.41 31.55
CA ILE A 616 11.36 -0.39 30.99
C ILE A 616 11.19 0.92 30.21
N ARG A 617 10.64 0.83 29.00
CA ARG A 617 10.35 2.02 28.19
C ARG A 617 9.38 2.93 28.92
N GLU A 618 9.62 4.24 28.83
CA GLU A 618 8.77 5.26 29.45
C GLU A 618 7.29 5.13 29.01
N SER A 619 7.04 4.77 27.75
CA SER A 619 5.68 4.59 27.20
C SER A 619 4.98 3.30 27.64
N SER A 620 5.70 2.30 28.15
CA SER A 620 5.14 0.99 28.48
C SER A 620 4.08 1.05 29.57
N GLN A 621 4.31 1.85 30.62
CA GLN A 621 3.35 1.94 31.73
C GLN A 621 2.04 2.61 31.31
N GLY A 622 2.13 3.72 30.56
CA GLY A 622 0.95 4.40 30.01
C GLY A 622 0.17 3.51 29.05
N PHE A 623 0.87 2.76 28.20
CA PHE A 623 0.27 1.83 27.25
C PHE A 623 -0.53 0.72 27.93
N ILE A 624 0.06 0.02 28.92
CA ILE A 624 -0.63 -1.06 29.64
C ILE A 624 -1.84 -0.51 30.43
N GLN A 625 -1.71 0.65 31.08
CA GLN A 625 -2.83 1.29 31.76
C GLN A 625 -3.96 1.67 30.79
N ALA A 626 -3.63 2.17 29.60
CA ALA A 626 -4.62 2.49 28.57
C ALA A 626 -5.36 1.23 28.08
N LEU A 627 -4.66 0.09 27.92
CA LEU A 627 -5.27 -1.19 27.57
C LEU A 627 -6.24 -1.67 28.66
N ASN A 628 -5.83 -1.61 29.92
CA ASN A 628 -6.66 -2.00 31.07
C ASN A 628 -7.93 -1.12 31.15
N ASN A 629 -7.80 0.19 30.95
CA ASN A 629 -8.94 1.13 30.90
C ASN A 629 -9.91 0.83 29.74
N LEU A 630 -9.41 0.27 28.64
CA LEU A 630 -10.21 -0.17 27.50
C LEU A 630 -10.81 -1.58 27.68
N GLY A 631 -10.56 -2.22 28.83
CA GLY A 631 -10.98 -3.59 29.11
C GLY A 631 -10.31 -4.64 28.22
N ILE A 632 -9.12 -4.33 27.69
CA ILE A 632 -8.32 -5.28 26.92
C ILE A 632 -7.41 -6.04 27.88
N ARG A 633 -7.48 -7.37 27.83
CA ARG A 633 -6.64 -8.23 28.65
C ARG A 633 -5.19 -8.17 28.17
N THR A 634 -4.23 -8.24 29.09
CA THR A 634 -2.79 -8.18 28.79
C THR A 634 -2.05 -9.43 29.26
N THR A 635 -1.18 -9.98 28.41
CA THR A 635 -0.28 -11.08 28.79
C THR A 635 1.16 -10.73 28.45
N LEU A 636 2.06 -10.91 29.42
CA LEU A 636 3.50 -10.91 29.19
C LEU A 636 3.93 -12.32 28.79
N LEU A 637 4.38 -12.50 27.55
CA LEU A 637 4.85 -13.78 27.03
C LEU A 637 6.35 -13.68 26.78
N THR A 638 7.17 -14.36 27.58
CA THR A 638 8.63 -14.23 27.50
C THR A 638 9.34 -15.57 27.65
N GLY A 639 10.49 -15.68 26.99
CA GLY A 639 11.44 -16.79 27.21
C GLY A 639 12.27 -16.64 28.48
N ASP A 640 12.28 -15.45 29.09
CA ASP A 640 12.99 -15.20 30.34
C ASP A 640 12.32 -15.94 31.51
N ASN A 641 13.09 -16.25 32.55
CA ASN A 641 12.57 -16.99 33.69
C ASN A 641 11.57 -16.16 34.52
N GLU A 642 10.73 -16.84 35.31
CA GLU A 642 9.68 -16.19 36.08
C GLU A 642 10.23 -15.18 37.11
N ILE A 643 11.39 -15.47 37.69
CA ILE A 643 12.06 -14.61 38.68
C ILE A 643 12.41 -13.24 38.08
N ASN A 644 12.83 -13.21 36.82
CA ASN A 644 13.16 -12.00 36.07
C ASN A 644 11.93 -11.31 35.47
N ALA A 645 10.91 -12.08 35.06
CA ALA A 645 9.75 -11.51 34.37
C ALA A 645 8.66 -10.98 35.32
N ALA A 646 8.50 -11.59 36.50
CA ALA A 646 7.47 -11.21 37.46
C ALA A 646 7.57 -9.77 37.99
N PRO A 647 8.77 -9.22 38.29
CA PRO A 647 8.91 -7.82 38.68
C PRO A 647 8.39 -6.85 37.60
N VAL A 648 8.72 -7.10 36.34
CA VAL A 648 8.29 -6.27 35.20
C VAL A 648 6.77 -6.34 35.02
N ALA A 649 6.20 -7.55 35.02
CA ALA A 649 4.75 -7.73 34.91
C ALA A 649 3.98 -7.02 36.04
N LYS A 650 4.48 -7.12 37.27
CA LYS A 650 3.87 -6.49 38.44
C LYS A 650 4.00 -4.96 38.41
N GLN A 651 5.15 -4.42 38.00
CA GLN A 651 5.37 -2.98 37.89
C GLN A 651 4.47 -2.33 36.83
N LEU A 652 4.25 -3.02 35.71
CA LEU A 652 3.40 -2.55 34.62
C LEU A 652 1.91 -2.82 34.84
N GLY A 653 1.55 -3.73 35.74
CA GLY A 653 0.15 -4.11 35.99
C GLY A 653 -0.44 -4.99 34.89
N ILE A 654 0.34 -5.97 34.42
CA ILE A 654 -0.06 -6.94 33.39
C ILE A 654 -0.93 -8.04 34.03
N ASP A 655 -2.02 -8.45 33.37
CA ASP A 655 -2.99 -9.40 33.93
C ASP A 655 -2.46 -10.82 34.08
N GLU A 656 -1.65 -11.28 33.11
CA GLU A 656 -1.14 -12.65 33.06
C GLU A 656 0.33 -12.71 32.65
N LEU A 657 1.10 -13.56 33.33
CA LEU A 657 2.51 -13.82 33.03
C LEU A 657 2.68 -15.26 32.52
N LYS A 658 3.36 -15.41 31.39
CA LYS A 658 3.89 -16.68 30.87
C LYS A 658 5.39 -16.54 30.65
N ALA A 659 6.17 -17.07 31.59
CA ALA A 659 7.62 -17.02 31.60
C ALA A 659 8.24 -18.39 31.23
N GLY A 660 9.51 -18.39 30.83
CA GLY A 660 10.28 -19.58 30.48
C GLY A 660 9.76 -20.30 29.22
N VAL A 661 9.11 -19.57 28.31
CA VAL A 661 8.44 -20.17 27.15
C VAL A 661 9.38 -20.25 25.95
N SER A 662 9.56 -21.45 25.40
CA SER A 662 10.32 -21.66 24.17
C SER A 662 9.61 -21.03 22.95
N PRO A 663 10.28 -20.77 21.82
CA PRO A 663 9.63 -20.24 20.61
C PRO A 663 8.44 -21.08 20.13
N GLU A 664 8.54 -22.42 20.16
CA GLU A 664 7.43 -23.33 19.86
C GLU A 664 6.31 -23.24 20.90
N GLY A 665 6.68 -23.09 22.17
CA GLY A 665 5.73 -22.86 23.27
C GLY A 665 4.94 -21.57 23.09
N LYS A 666 5.57 -20.51 22.57
CA LYS A 666 4.91 -19.24 22.27
C LYS A 666 3.82 -19.44 21.22
N LEU A 667 4.09 -20.19 20.15
CA LEU A 667 3.10 -20.49 19.11
C LEU A 667 1.96 -21.39 19.62
N ASN A 668 2.29 -22.40 20.43
CA ASN A 668 1.28 -23.26 21.08
C ASN A 668 0.37 -22.46 22.03
N TYR A 669 0.89 -21.43 22.69
CA TYR A 669 0.08 -20.53 23.51
C TYR A 669 -1.02 -19.86 22.67
N PHE A 670 -0.69 -19.33 21.48
CA PHE A 670 -1.70 -18.76 20.57
C PHE A 670 -2.75 -19.77 20.15
N HIS A 671 -2.37 -21.02 19.87
CA HIS A 671 -3.31 -22.09 19.54
C HIS A 671 -4.20 -22.49 20.72
N SER A 672 -3.74 -22.31 21.96
CA SER A 672 -4.49 -22.60 23.17
C SER A 672 -5.52 -21.51 23.54
N LEU A 673 -5.43 -20.33 22.92
CA LEU A 673 -6.34 -19.23 23.20
C LEU A 673 -7.78 -19.58 22.79
N PRO A 674 -8.80 -19.17 23.56
CA PRO A 674 -10.19 -19.33 23.18
C PRO A 674 -10.48 -18.69 21.81
N LYS A 675 -11.32 -19.34 20.99
CA LYS A 675 -11.72 -18.79 19.66
C LYS A 675 -12.38 -17.41 19.69
N LYS A 676 -12.86 -16.96 20.85
CA LYS A 676 -13.46 -15.64 21.07
C LYS A 676 -12.41 -14.53 21.30
N ASP A 677 -11.16 -14.92 21.62
CA ASP A 677 -10.09 -13.99 21.94
C ASP A 677 -9.35 -13.64 20.64
N VAL A 678 -9.46 -12.38 20.25
CA VAL A 678 -8.76 -11.82 19.10
C VAL A 678 -7.50 -11.16 19.64
N SER A 679 -6.39 -11.86 19.47
CA SER A 679 -5.10 -11.52 20.04
C SER A 679 -4.26 -10.62 19.14
N LEU A 680 -3.62 -9.62 19.77
CA LEU A 680 -2.55 -8.83 19.18
C LEU A 680 -1.21 -9.26 19.78
N MET A 681 -0.26 -9.71 18.98
CA MET A 681 1.12 -9.93 19.40
C MET A 681 1.98 -8.70 19.11
N ILE A 682 2.80 -8.27 20.07
CA ILE A 682 3.80 -7.22 19.87
C ILE A 682 5.18 -7.80 20.24
N GLY A 683 6.14 -7.71 19.32
CA GLY A 683 7.50 -8.24 19.51
C GLY A 683 8.54 -7.56 18.62
N ASP A 684 9.81 -7.89 18.81
CA ASP A 684 10.95 -7.28 18.10
C ASP A 684 11.96 -8.31 17.53
N GLY A 685 12.00 -9.54 18.07
CA GLY A 685 13.07 -10.51 17.82
C GLY A 685 12.86 -11.52 16.67
N ILE A 686 13.98 -12.10 16.19
CA ILE A 686 14.01 -13.24 15.23
C ILE A 686 13.22 -14.43 15.78
N ASN A 687 13.32 -14.66 17.09
CA ASN A 687 12.64 -15.74 17.81
C ASN A 687 11.11 -15.60 17.81
N ASP A 688 10.59 -14.42 17.48
CA ASP A 688 9.16 -14.14 17.45
C ASP A 688 8.56 -14.18 16.05
N ALA A 689 9.36 -14.31 14.99
CA ALA A 689 8.81 -14.36 13.63
C ALA A 689 7.73 -15.45 13.41
N PRO A 690 7.91 -16.70 13.88
CA PRO A 690 6.85 -17.71 13.83
C PRO A 690 5.63 -17.33 14.69
N THR A 691 5.88 -16.77 15.88
CA THR A 691 4.85 -16.34 16.83
C THR A 691 4.01 -15.18 16.29
N LEU A 692 4.64 -14.20 15.65
CA LEU A 692 4.00 -13.06 14.98
C LEU A 692 3.15 -13.53 13.80
N ALA A 693 3.58 -14.56 13.08
CA ALA A 693 2.79 -15.15 12.00
C ALA A 693 1.57 -15.94 12.49
N GLY A 694 1.63 -16.51 13.70
CA GLY A 694 0.54 -17.28 14.33
C GLY A 694 -0.54 -16.45 15.04
N ALA A 695 -0.29 -15.16 15.30
CA ALA A 695 -1.26 -14.28 15.93
C ALA A 695 -2.39 -13.85 14.98
N HIS A 696 -3.55 -13.45 15.52
CA HIS A 696 -4.63 -12.87 14.70
C HIS A 696 -4.21 -11.53 14.09
N LEU A 697 -3.38 -10.80 14.82
CA LEU A 697 -2.68 -9.61 14.35
C LEU A 697 -1.32 -9.51 15.04
N SER A 698 -0.30 -9.13 14.30
CA SER A 698 1.05 -8.91 14.83
C SER A 698 1.63 -7.53 14.52
N VAL A 699 2.37 -7.00 15.49
CA VAL A 699 3.13 -5.75 15.39
C VAL A 699 4.60 -6.05 15.67
N ALA A 700 5.47 -5.70 14.73
CA ALA A 700 6.91 -5.68 14.95
C ALA A 700 7.37 -4.27 15.37
N MET A 701 8.34 -4.20 16.29
CA MET A 701 9.04 -2.96 16.62
C MET A 701 10.00 -2.55 15.48
N GLY A 702 10.18 -1.25 15.28
CA GLY A 702 11.02 -0.67 14.21
C GLY A 702 12.50 -0.97 14.38
N GLY A 703 12.98 -1.08 15.62
CA GLY A 703 14.32 -1.59 15.94
C GLY A 703 14.45 -3.11 15.81
N GLY A 704 13.34 -3.83 15.58
CA GLY A 704 13.32 -5.27 15.46
C GLY A 704 13.99 -5.78 14.18
N THR A 705 14.25 -7.09 14.14
CA THR A 705 14.94 -7.73 13.01
C THR A 705 14.11 -7.70 11.72
N ASP A 706 14.77 -7.75 10.56
CA ASP A 706 14.08 -7.77 9.27
C ASP A 706 13.15 -8.98 9.11
N VAL A 707 13.49 -10.11 9.74
CA VAL A 707 12.65 -11.32 9.78
C VAL A 707 11.37 -11.06 10.59
N ALA A 708 11.46 -10.35 11.74
CA ALA A 708 10.29 -9.96 12.52
C ALA A 708 9.40 -8.96 11.76
N LYS A 709 9.99 -7.92 11.18
CA LYS A 709 9.29 -6.92 10.34
C LYS A 709 8.59 -7.55 9.14
N SER A 710 9.23 -8.54 8.52
CA SER A 710 8.69 -9.27 7.37
C SER A 710 7.74 -10.42 7.75
N SER A 711 7.54 -10.70 9.03
CA SER A 711 6.55 -11.67 9.50
C SER A 711 5.30 -10.99 10.09
N ALA A 712 5.43 -9.73 10.52
CA ALA A 712 4.36 -8.96 11.13
C ALA A 712 3.33 -8.40 10.12
N ASP A 713 2.11 -8.16 10.61
CA ASP A 713 1.06 -7.48 9.87
C ASP A 713 1.22 -5.96 9.87
N MET A 714 1.89 -5.44 10.92
CA MET A 714 2.15 -4.03 11.15
C MET A 714 3.57 -3.82 11.69
N VAL A 715 4.15 -2.67 11.43
CA VAL A 715 5.44 -2.25 11.98
C VAL A 715 5.26 -0.89 12.68
N LEU A 716 5.69 -0.81 13.94
CA LEU A 716 5.77 0.44 14.69
C LEU A 716 7.17 1.03 14.52
N LEU A 717 7.29 2.15 13.81
CA LEU A 717 8.59 2.74 13.45
C LEU A 717 9.30 3.40 14.62
N GLY A 718 8.55 4.00 15.55
CA GLY A 718 9.07 4.63 16.75
C GLY A 718 9.02 3.72 17.98
N ASP A 719 9.42 4.26 19.13
CA ASP A 719 9.49 3.54 20.40
C ASP A 719 8.26 3.76 21.31
N LYS A 720 7.32 4.62 20.88
CA LYS A 720 6.10 4.95 21.64
C LYS A 720 4.97 3.97 21.37
N LEU A 721 4.75 3.04 22.30
CA LEU A 721 3.68 2.04 22.23
C LEU A 721 2.27 2.67 22.23
N ASP A 722 2.10 3.87 22.80
CA ASP A 722 0.82 4.61 22.81
C ASP A 722 0.26 4.85 21.40
N LYS A 723 1.13 4.89 20.37
CA LYS A 723 0.69 5.01 18.97
C LYS A 723 -0.19 3.87 18.52
N LEU A 724 -0.06 2.68 19.12
CA LEU A 724 -0.94 1.55 18.84
C LEU A 724 -2.37 1.79 19.34
N ILE A 725 -2.55 2.53 20.43
CA ILE A 725 -3.85 2.97 20.93
C ILE A 725 -4.46 4.01 19.98
N GLU A 726 -3.66 4.97 19.51
CA GLU A 726 -4.08 5.94 18.49
C GLU A 726 -4.48 5.24 17.18
N ALA A 727 -3.73 4.22 16.74
CA ALA A 727 -4.05 3.42 15.57
C ALA A 727 -5.36 2.63 15.75
N ARG A 728 -5.62 2.07 16.94
CA ARG A 728 -6.90 1.41 17.24
C ARG A 728 -8.06 2.40 17.17
N THR A 729 -7.87 3.59 17.72
CA THR A 729 -8.86 4.67 17.67
C THR A 729 -9.17 5.09 16.23
N LEU A 730 -8.13 5.23 15.41
CA LEU A 730 -8.25 5.50 13.98
C LEU A 730 -8.97 4.35 13.26
N ALA A 731 -8.61 3.10 13.52
CA ALA A 731 -9.26 1.93 12.93
C ALA A 731 -10.76 1.86 13.25
N LEU A 732 -11.14 2.11 14.51
CA LEU A 732 -12.54 2.20 14.93
C LEU A 732 -13.29 3.32 14.21
N LYS A 733 -12.66 4.49 14.07
CA LYS A 733 -13.22 5.62 13.30
C LYS A 733 -13.38 5.26 11.82
N THR A 734 -12.40 4.59 11.22
CA THR A 734 -12.44 4.11 9.83
C THR A 734 -13.60 3.12 9.64
N ARG A 735 -13.76 2.15 10.54
CA ARG A 735 -14.90 1.21 10.51
C ARG A 735 -16.25 1.91 10.61
N LYS A 736 -16.35 2.93 11.46
CA LYS A 736 -17.57 3.76 11.58
C LYS A 736 -17.88 4.49 10.27
N ILE A 737 -16.89 5.15 9.67
CA ILE A 737 -17.05 5.88 8.40
C ILE A 737 -17.43 4.92 7.25
N ILE A 738 -16.83 3.74 7.18
CA ILE A 738 -17.22 2.71 6.19
C ILE A 738 -18.69 2.34 6.37
N ARG A 739 -19.14 2.09 7.61
CA ARG A 739 -20.55 1.76 7.90
C ARG A 739 -21.48 2.92 7.53
N GLU A 740 -21.12 4.16 7.85
CA GLU A 740 -21.90 5.36 7.47
C GLU A 740 -22.03 5.46 5.94
N ASN A 741 -20.92 5.29 5.21
CA ASN A 741 -20.90 5.38 3.75
C ASN A 741 -21.73 4.27 3.09
N LEU A 742 -21.62 3.03 3.57
CA LEU A 742 -22.41 1.90 3.08
C LEU A 742 -23.90 2.09 3.40
N ALA A 743 -24.24 2.52 4.62
CA ALA A 743 -25.62 2.79 5.02
C ALA A 743 -26.25 3.90 4.19
N TRP A 744 -25.51 4.99 3.94
CA TRP A 744 -25.96 6.08 3.07
C TRP A 744 -26.17 5.61 1.63
N SER A 745 -25.19 4.90 1.06
CA SER A 745 -25.28 4.43 -0.33
C SER A 745 -26.44 3.45 -0.54
N LEU A 746 -26.65 2.52 0.39
CA LEU A 746 -27.75 1.57 0.31
C LEU A 746 -29.10 2.24 0.57
N GLY A 747 -29.18 3.12 1.58
CA GLY A 747 -30.40 3.86 1.92
C GLY A 747 -30.88 4.75 0.77
N TYR A 748 -29.97 5.49 0.13
CA TYR A 748 -30.31 6.29 -1.06
C TYR A 748 -30.86 5.43 -2.20
N ASN A 749 -30.17 4.33 -2.54
CA ASN A 749 -30.58 3.45 -3.64
C ASN A 749 -31.92 2.76 -3.37
N LEU A 750 -32.16 2.34 -2.12
CA LEU A 750 -33.41 1.70 -1.71
C LEU A 750 -34.62 2.66 -1.80
N LEU A 751 -34.40 3.96 -1.57
CA LEU A 751 -35.45 4.97 -1.65
C LEU A 751 -35.70 5.45 -3.08
N ILE A 752 -34.65 5.69 -3.86
CA ILE A 752 -34.79 6.29 -5.20
C ILE A 752 -35.30 5.29 -6.24
N LEU A 753 -34.96 4.00 -6.12
CA LEU A 753 -35.31 2.99 -7.13
C LEU A 753 -36.83 2.79 -7.26
N PRO A 754 -37.61 2.58 -6.18
CA PRO A 754 -39.07 2.48 -6.30
C PRO A 754 -39.70 3.74 -6.89
N LEU A 755 -39.22 4.92 -6.49
CA LEU A 755 -39.72 6.20 -7.02
C LEU A 755 -39.44 6.33 -8.52
N ALA A 756 -38.26 5.90 -8.99
CA ALA A 756 -37.91 5.88 -10.39
C ALA A 756 -38.76 4.87 -11.18
N VAL A 757 -38.99 3.67 -10.65
CA VAL A 757 -39.86 2.64 -11.28
C VAL A 757 -41.31 3.14 -11.41
N CYS A 758 -41.80 3.88 -10.42
CA CYS A 758 -43.13 4.50 -10.45
C CYS A 758 -43.23 5.74 -11.35
N GLY A 759 -42.16 6.16 -12.03
CA GLY A 759 -42.18 7.36 -12.87
C GLY A 759 -42.28 8.67 -12.07
N LEU A 760 -41.87 8.68 -10.80
CA LEU A 760 -41.90 9.88 -9.94
C LEU A 760 -40.58 10.67 -9.96
N VAL A 761 -39.56 10.15 -10.66
CA VAL A 761 -38.21 10.71 -10.66
C VAL A 761 -37.78 10.98 -12.10
N ALA A 762 -37.61 12.25 -12.44
CA ALA A 762 -37.04 12.63 -13.72
C ALA A 762 -35.55 12.23 -13.80
N PRO A 763 -35.02 11.86 -14.99
CA PRO A 763 -33.63 11.43 -15.16
C PRO A 763 -32.59 12.41 -14.61
N TYR A 764 -32.78 13.72 -14.79
CA TYR A 764 -31.86 14.73 -14.28
C TYR A 764 -31.80 14.78 -12.74
N ILE A 765 -32.91 14.52 -12.04
CA ILE A 765 -32.95 14.44 -10.56
C ILE A 765 -32.17 13.23 -10.08
N ALA A 766 -32.36 12.08 -10.74
CA ALA A 766 -31.61 10.86 -10.49
C ALA A 766 -30.09 11.09 -10.61
N VAL A 767 -29.64 11.78 -11.66
CA VAL A 767 -28.22 12.13 -11.87
C VAL A 767 -27.67 12.99 -10.73
N VAL A 768 -28.37 14.08 -10.38
CA VAL A 768 -27.92 15.00 -9.33
C VAL A 768 -27.83 14.28 -7.99
N GLY A 769 -28.87 13.50 -7.63
CA GLY A 769 -28.90 12.75 -6.38
C GLY A 769 -27.77 11.71 -6.27
N MET A 770 -27.51 10.95 -7.33
CA MET A 770 -26.42 9.97 -7.36
C MET A 770 -25.05 10.64 -7.21
N SER A 771 -24.86 11.75 -7.90
CA SER A 771 -23.60 12.50 -7.88
C SER A 771 -23.34 13.10 -6.49
N ALA A 772 -24.37 13.68 -5.88
CA ALA A 772 -24.33 14.16 -4.50
C ALA A 772 -24.00 13.02 -3.52
N SER A 773 -24.64 11.86 -3.67
CA SER A 773 -24.39 10.68 -2.84
C SER A 773 -22.92 10.23 -2.90
N SER A 774 -22.34 10.19 -4.10
CA SER A 774 -20.92 9.84 -4.29
C SER A 774 -19.98 10.87 -3.65
N ILE A 775 -20.28 12.17 -3.80
CA ILE A 775 -19.49 13.25 -3.19
C ILE A 775 -19.55 13.18 -1.65
N ILE A 776 -20.72 12.90 -1.07
CA ILE A 776 -20.89 12.75 0.38
C ILE A 776 -20.00 11.62 0.90
N VAL A 777 -20.00 10.46 0.24
CA VAL A 777 -19.19 9.30 0.63
C VAL A 777 -17.68 9.59 0.54
N VAL A 778 -17.23 10.23 -0.54
CA VAL A 778 -15.82 10.60 -0.70
C VAL A 778 -15.41 11.63 0.35
N THR A 779 -16.22 12.66 0.57
CA THR A 779 -15.96 13.72 1.54
C THR A 779 -15.94 13.18 2.97
N ASN A 780 -16.86 12.27 3.31
CA ASN A 780 -16.88 11.62 4.61
C ASN A 780 -15.61 10.80 4.85
N SER A 781 -15.13 10.09 3.82
CA SER A 781 -13.88 9.33 3.87
C SER A 781 -12.65 10.23 4.09
N LEU A 782 -12.62 11.41 3.44
CA LEU A 782 -11.53 12.38 3.59
C LEU A 782 -11.39 12.94 5.02
N ARG A 783 -12.43 12.84 5.87
CA ARG A 783 -12.34 13.22 7.30
C ARG A 783 -11.32 12.39 8.08
N LEU A 784 -10.87 11.25 7.54
CA LEU A 784 -9.79 10.45 8.09
C LEU A 784 -8.40 11.10 7.90
N LEU A 785 -8.24 11.95 6.88
CA LEU A 785 -6.98 12.66 6.60
C LEU A 785 -6.81 13.94 7.45
N ASN A 786 -7.88 14.45 8.08
CA ASN A 786 -7.78 15.68 8.86
C ASN A 786 -6.96 15.47 10.14
N LYS A 787 -5.79 16.11 10.17
CA LYS A 787 -4.84 16.22 11.29
C LYS A 787 -5.37 17.13 12.41
N HIS A 788 -6.61 17.00 12.90
CA HIS A 788 -7.07 17.89 13.97
C HIS A 788 -7.99 17.26 15.01
N GLY A 789 -7.37 17.00 16.16
CA GLY A 789 -7.88 17.35 17.48
C GLY A 789 -7.23 18.65 18.02
N LYS A 790 -7.04 19.67 17.18
CA LYS A 790 -6.82 21.08 17.59
C LYS A 790 -7.59 22.00 16.64
N SER A 791 -8.13 23.10 17.13
CA SER A 791 -9.07 23.94 16.40
C SER A 791 -8.42 24.65 15.21
N ILE A 792 -9.15 24.70 14.10
CA ILE A 792 -8.90 25.66 13.02
C ILE A 792 -9.30 27.03 13.56
N HIS A 793 -8.33 27.85 13.95
CA HIS A 793 -8.41 29.31 13.90
C HIS A 793 -7.02 29.86 13.57
N SER A 794 -6.96 30.54 12.42
CA SER A 794 -6.01 31.59 12.01
C SER A 794 -4.60 31.56 12.57
N ASP A 795 -3.61 31.27 11.71
CA ASP A 795 -2.55 32.24 11.40
C ASP A 795 -1.67 31.71 10.26
N SER A 796 -1.96 32.14 9.04
CA SER A 796 -1.04 32.01 7.90
C SER A 796 -1.14 33.22 6.98
N HIS A 797 -0.92 34.41 7.53
CA HIS A 797 -0.63 35.62 6.75
C HIS A 797 0.28 36.59 7.52
N SER A 798 1.55 36.21 7.73
CA SER A 798 2.63 37.17 7.97
C SER A 798 4.01 36.49 7.88
N ASN A 799 4.52 36.29 6.66
CA ASN A 799 5.98 36.24 6.43
C ASN A 799 6.34 36.34 4.94
N ARG A 800 5.86 37.40 4.29
CA ARG A 800 6.39 37.88 3.02
C ARG A 800 6.34 39.40 3.00
N THR A 801 7.28 40.05 3.67
CA THR A 801 7.82 41.40 3.37
C THR A 801 8.90 41.73 4.40
N GLY A 802 10.16 41.52 4.03
CA GLY A 802 11.29 41.78 4.94
C GLY A 802 12.61 41.87 4.20
N ARG A 803 12.65 42.60 3.07
CA ARG A 803 13.90 43.04 2.44
C ARG A 803 13.63 44.21 1.51
N ARG A 804 13.62 45.42 2.08
CA ARG A 804 13.94 46.69 1.41
C ARG A 804 14.01 47.78 2.48
N SER A 805 15.22 48.04 2.97
CA SER A 805 15.55 49.28 3.65
C SER A 805 16.91 49.76 3.15
N SER A 806 16.91 50.72 2.23
CA SER A 806 17.86 51.81 2.26
C SER A 806 17.41 52.96 1.34
N SER A 807 17.57 54.16 1.87
CA SER A 807 17.56 55.48 1.22
C SER A 807 16.27 56.30 1.19
N ARG A 808 16.44 57.54 1.72
CA ARG A 808 15.64 58.79 1.63
C ARG A 808 14.74 59.06 2.84
N VAL A 809 15.29 59.71 3.87
CA VAL A 809 15.47 61.17 4.03
C VAL A 809 14.12 61.88 4.22
N SER A 810 13.95 62.38 5.44
CA SER A 810 12.89 63.28 5.90
C SER A 810 13.00 64.68 5.29
N MET A 811 11.85 65.22 4.90
CA MET A 811 11.39 66.63 4.95
C MET A 811 10.03 66.55 4.23
N GLY A 812 8.88 66.89 4.79
CA GLY A 812 8.52 67.98 5.69
C GLY A 812 7.36 68.73 5.00
N SER A 813 6.36 69.12 5.79
CA SER A 813 5.07 69.77 5.45
C SER A 813 3.94 68.89 4.91
#